data_AF-A0A1S8XU85-F1
#
_entry.id   AF-A0A1S8XU85-F1
#
_cell.length_a   1.000
_cell.length_b   1.000
_cell.length_c   1.000
_cell.angle_alpha   90.00
_cell.angle_beta   90.00
_cell.angle_gamma   90.00
#
_symmetry.space_group_name_H-M   'P 1'
#
loop_
_entity.id
_entity.type
_entity.pdbx_description
1 polymer ?
#
loop_
_entity_poly.entity_id
_entity_poly.type
_entity_poly.pdbx_seq_one_letter_code
_entity_poly.pdbx_strand_id
1 'polypeptide(L)'
;VAAARPAPRGGDIAVVAVSGDLPGARDLTDLWPMLRSGADAFTEIPAHRWNIDEHFQRRGPDMTGTYCRTGAFVTGIDRLDPRFFGIAVREAQEMDPQQKLLLEHAWSVVDDSGCAGRRDVGVFVGATYTHHRDANGLDAVGPHTALGSMNAVLANRISYALDLTGPSQTVDTLCSSSLVALQQAVVSLRTGQCGAAIVAACHVGLTPWYYRSLSQLGALSPTRPRPFDDRADGFVPGEGAVAVMLKRLDDAERDGDRIHAVIRGAAVNHGGRGSALPVPRSEAQVAVIRAALADAGLAPADISLVETHGTATRLGDPIEIAALAEVFDGDRPEPVHVGSVKANIGHLEPASGLAGLVKVLLCLRHGEIPPLAGFETLGTHIALPAGRLVIPTEPRPWRSAGPRRAGISAFGMGGTNAHVVVEEYAPSPTAAAARPDEPAGEHLLVLSAHTPALLARRIADVERLIGRDRSVDAAALCFSAAVGRSHLPHRIAVLGATADELGAGLRQALRAGPDPSATVLRGATVLAGDPAPCGPDLAARLAAYVPLTAERIAAELRTPDGTLLAALAHLYVAGRDVDWRRLHTGSGLRRVPLPPYPFRDLADPAQPGPAGPPRLAAPDDRVLDRLLGAHRVFGEETLPAAFLVASGFARAAVLHRLAFTARGTGRHRLTSDPSGDTTTFSYGGRPVGHLTVGAADLSDPAPEPVALDALRAGYPRTLDPAGLYAWFAAKHVDFGAPLRVVGHVAYGTTGVLTQVDLADADPGVRAVAALDAALQTMAVLTLADPAASTLTYLPVSIGRAVRWGDPAGTRHVHLRLAGQDADGSRRASATLLDADGRALVLLDDVVYRPVAAGAPDPGRVTPPAGTPAPDRVPPAGGTAAGIDS
;
A
#
# COMPACT_ATOMS: atom_id res chain seq x y z
N VAL A 1 30.31 -31.58 26.78
CA VAL A 1 30.84 -32.03 25.47
C VAL A 1 30.05 -31.30 24.40
N ALA A 2 30.62 -30.31 23.73
CA ALA A 2 29.93 -29.59 22.67
C ALA A 2 29.67 -30.56 21.51
N ALA A 3 28.40 -30.83 21.20
CA ALA A 3 28.05 -31.70 20.09
C ALA A 3 28.58 -31.07 18.79
N ALA A 4 29.39 -31.83 18.05
CA ALA A 4 29.99 -31.37 16.81
C ALA A 4 28.90 -31.04 15.78
N ARG A 5 29.07 -29.91 15.09
CA ARG A 5 28.21 -29.42 14.01
C ARG A 5 28.10 -30.49 12.91
N PRO A 6 26.90 -30.94 12.51
CA PRO A 6 26.78 -31.69 11.27
C PRO A 6 27.23 -30.79 10.12
N ALA A 7 28.09 -31.30 9.23
CA ALA A 7 28.55 -30.54 8.07
C ALA A 7 27.36 -30.07 7.22
N PRO A 8 27.43 -28.89 6.56
CA PRO A 8 26.42 -28.47 5.60
C PRO A 8 26.14 -29.60 4.61
N ARG A 9 24.87 -29.94 4.40
CA ARG A 9 24.51 -30.97 3.42
C ARG A 9 24.38 -30.29 2.05
N GLY A 10 24.82 -30.98 1.00
CA GLY A 10 24.52 -30.54 -0.36
C GLY A 10 23.02 -30.37 -0.53
N GLY A 11 22.57 -29.14 -0.82
CA GLY A 11 21.16 -28.80 -1.01
C GLY A 11 20.48 -28.00 0.10
N ASP A 12 21.17 -27.60 1.17
CA ASP A 12 20.64 -26.61 2.13
C ASP A 12 20.37 -25.25 1.43
N ILE A 13 19.29 -24.56 1.81
CA ILE A 13 18.84 -23.32 1.15
C ILE A 13 18.91 -22.14 2.11
N ALA A 14 19.62 -21.09 1.74
CA ALA A 14 19.74 -19.85 2.51
C ALA A 14 18.59 -18.88 2.18
N VAL A 15 18.02 -18.27 3.23
CA VAL A 15 17.19 -17.06 3.11
C VAL A 15 18.11 -15.84 3.12
N VAL A 16 18.26 -15.17 1.97
CA VAL A 16 19.27 -14.10 1.81
C VAL A 16 18.70 -12.68 1.80
N ALA A 17 17.38 -12.55 1.63
CA ALA A 17 16.66 -11.28 1.80
C ALA A 17 15.20 -11.56 2.17
N VAL A 18 14.57 -10.59 2.85
CA VAL A 18 13.17 -10.63 3.23
C VAL A 18 12.57 -9.22 3.18
N SER A 19 11.36 -9.10 2.63
CA SER A 19 10.59 -7.86 2.57
C SER A 19 9.10 -8.16 2.76
N GLY A 20 8.35 -7.26 3.36
CA GLY A 20 6.91 -7.44 3.49
C GLY A 20 6.22 -6.35 4.28
N ASP A 21 4.91 -6.28 4.07
CA ASP A 21 3.96 -5.50 4.85
C ASP A 21 3.13 -6.46 5.70
N LEU A 22 3.18 -6.26 7.01
CA LEU A 22 2.36 -7.00 7.97
C LEU A 22 1.63 -6.01 8.88
N PRO A 23 0.37 -6.30 9.28
CA PRO A 23 -0.42 -5.41 10.10
C PRO A 23 0.28 -5.00 11.40
N GLY A 24 0.08 -3.73 11.82
CA GLY A 24 0.64 -3.19 13.05
C GLY A 24 2.12 -2.81 12.99
N ALA A 25 2.77 -2.92 11.82
CA ALA A 25 4.16 -2.55 11.64
C ALA A 25 4.36 -1.75 10.34
N ARG A 26 5.28 -0.77 10.36
CA ARG A 26 5.65 0.02 9.16
C ARG A 26 6.62 -0.74 8.26
N ASP A 27 7.44 -1.57 8.88
CA ASP A 27 8.35 -2.51 8.25
C ASP A 27 8.51 -3.75 9.13
N LEU A 28 9.24 -4.76 8.65
CA LEU A 28 9.43 -6.00 9.39
C LEU A 28 10.24 -5.84 10.68
N THR A 29 11.01 -4.76 10.86
CA THR A 29 11.75 -4.50 12.09
C THR A 29 10.82 -4.03 13.20
N ASP A 30 9.82 -3.22 12.84
CA ASP A 30 8.80 -2.71 13.77
C ASP A 30 7.82 -3.80 14.26
N LEU A 31 7.81 -4.97 13.64
CA LEU A 31 6.99 -6.10 14.08
C LEU A 31 7.47 -6.67 15.43
N TRP A 32 8.78 -6.65 15.69
CA TRP A 32 9.35 -7.31 16.88
C TRP A 32 8.85 -6.73 18.21
N PRO A 33 8.82 -5.41 18.45
CA PRO A 33 8.24 -4.84 19.67
C PRO A 33 6.81 -5.30 19.95
N MET A 34 5.96 -5.43 18.92
CA MET A 34 4.58 -5.91 19.04
C MET A 34 4.53 -7.40 19.43
N LEU A 35 5.30 -8.23 18.74
CA LEU A 35 5.39 -9.66 19.07
C LEU A 35 5.90 -9.87 20.50
N ARG A 36 6.97 -9.17 20.86
CA ARG A 36 7.61 -9.28 22.17
C ARG A 36 6.70 -8.81 23.31
N SER A 37 5.84 -7.80 23.10
CA SER A 37 4.88 -7.39 24.13
C SER A 37 3.61 -8.25 24.18
N GLY A 38 3.43 -9.17 23.22
CA GLY A 38 2.18 -9.92 23.08
C GLY A 38 1.01 -9.08 22.56
N ALA A 39 1.29 -7.93 21.95
CA ALA A 39 0.30 -7.06 21.35
C ALA A 39 -0.18 -7.59 19.98
N ASP A 40 -1.27 -7.02 19.49
CA ASP A 40 -1.88 -7.40 18.22
C ASP A 40 -2.27 -6.17 17.38
N ALA A 41 -2.62 -6.42 16.13
CA ALA A 41 -2.97 -5.42 15.12
C ALA A 41 -4.45 -5.49 14.69
N PHE A 42 -5.34 -6.04 15.51
CA PHE A 42 -6.75 -6.17 15.14
C PHE A 42 -7.50 -4.85 15.30
N THR A 43 -8.22 -4.46 14.26
CA THR A 43 -9.14 -3.33 14.25
C THR A 43 -10.51 -3.77 13.76
N GLU A 44 -11.53 -2.93 13.92
CA GLU A 44 -12.74 -3.07 13.11
C GLU A 44 -12.39 -2.91 11.62
N ILE A 45 -13.18 -3.51 10.73
CA ILE A 45 -13.05 -3.34 9.29
C ILE A 45 -13.09 -1.84 8.97
N PRO A 46 -12.06 -1.29 8.30
CA PRO A 46 -12.04 0.13 7.99
C PRO A 46 -13.20 0.54 7.09
N ALA A 47 -13.92 1.60 7.45
CA ALA A 47 -15.10 2.07 6.70
C ALA A 47 -14.81 2.43 5.23
N HIS A 48 -13.57 2.79 4.90
CA HIS A 48 -13.14 3.05 3.52
C HIS A 48 -13.01 1.76 2.67
N ARG A 49 -13.03 0.57 3.28
CA ARG A 49 -13.10 -0.72 2.57
C ARG A 49 -14.55 -1.03 2.21
N TRP A 50 -15.40 -1.12 3.22
CA TRP A 50 -16.86 -1.20 3.09
C TRP A 50 -17.52 -0.89 4.45
N ASN A 51 -18.80 -0.55 4.43
CA ASN A 51 -19.58 -0.37 5.64
C ASN A 51 -19.92 -1.74 6.25
N ILE A 52 -19.30 -2.09 7.38
CA ILE A 52 -19.53 -3.38 8.03
C ILE A 52 -20.96 -3.50 8.58
N ASP A 53 -21.63 -2.41 8.94
CA ASP A 53 -22.99 -2.46 9.49
C ASP A 53 -24.02 -2.98 8.49
N GLU A 54 -23.80 -2.76 7.19
CA GLU A 54 -24.67 -3.27 6.11
C GLU A 54 -24.57 -4.79 5.92
N HIS A 55 -23.49 -5.40 6.44
CA HIS A 55 -23.24 -6.83 6.31
C HIS A 55 -23.30 -7.56 7.64
N PHE A 56 -23.29 -6.83 8.76
CA PHE A 56 -23.27 -7.43 10.08
C PHE A 56 -24.60 -8.09 10.40
N GLN A 57 -24.55 -9.34 10.83
CA GLN A 57 -25.69 -10.07 11.35
C GLN A 57 -25.26 -10.89 12.55
N ARG A 58 -26.10 -10.93 13.58
CA ARG A 58 -25.87 -11.83 14.72
C ARG A 58 -25.89 -13.28 14.21
N ARG A 59 -24.98 -14.10 14.75
CA ARG A 59 -24.89 -15.52 14.39
C ARG A 59 -26.23 -16.22 14.65
N GLY A 60 -26.75 -16.88 13.62
CA GLY A 60 -28.04 -17.58 13.65
C GLY A 60 -28.25 -18.46 12.40
N PRO A 61 -29.28 -19.31 12.39
CA PRO A 61 -29.50 -20.28 11.32
C PRO A 61 -29.80 -19.65 9.94
N ASP A 62 -30.48 -18.50 9.92
CA ASP A 62 -30.88 -17.80 8.68
C ASP A 62 -29.92 -16.67 8.30
N MET A 63 -28.74 -16.62 8.94
CA MET A 63 -27.77 -15.56 8.69
C MET A 63 -27.26 -15.65 7.25
N THR A 64 -27.22 -14.52 6.55
CA THR A 64 -26.60 -14.35 5.22
C THR A 64 -25.48 -13.31 5.22
N GLY A 65 -25.34 -12.58 6.33
CA GLY A 65 -24.29 -11.60 6.62
C GLY A 65 -23.05 -12.22 7.28
N THR A 66 -22.32 -11.38 8.01
CA THR A 66 -21.14 -11.76 8.82
C THR A 66 -21.37 -11.41 10.28
N TYR A 67 -20.97 -12.30 11.20
CA TYR A 67 -20.92 -11.96 12.63
C TYR A 67 -19.54 -11.44 13.06
N CYS A 68 -18.57 -11.45 12.15
CA CYS A 68 -17.23 -10.93 12.37
C CYS A 68 -17.13 -9.50 11.82
N ARG A 69 -16.67 -8.58 12.66
CA ARG A 69 -16.47 -7.16 12.33
C ARG A 69 -15.00 -6.76 12.31
N THR A 70 -14.12 -7.63 12.78
CA THR A 70 -12.71 -7.34 13.05
C THR A 70 -11.80 -8.02 12.05
N GLY A 71 -10.65 -7.41 11.80
CA GLY A 71 -9.59 -7.95 10.95
C GLY A 71 -8.26 -7.28 11.30
N ALA A 72 -7.18 -7.74 10.68
CA ALA A 72 -5.89 -7.05 10.73
C ALA A 72 -5.52 -6.59 9.32
N PHE A 73 -5.36 -5.28 9.12
CA PHE A 73 -5.29 -4.68 7.80
C PHE A 73 -3.93 -4.05 7.53
N VAL A 74 -3.48 -4.13 6.27
CA VAL A 74 -2.36 -3.33 5.79
C VAL A 74 -2.89 -2.03 5.15
N THR A 75 -2.05 -1.01 5.13
CA THR A 75 -2.37 0.30 4.55
C THR A 75 -1.74 0.47 3.17
N GLY A 76 -2.25 1.41 2.37
CA GLY A 76 -1.63 1.76 1.08
C GLY A 76 -1.64 0.65 0.03
N ILE A 77 -2.59 -0.28 0.09
CA ILE A 77 -2.69 -1.44 -0.82
C ILE A 77 -2.79 -1.07 -2.31
N ASP A 78 -3.25 0.14 -2.62
CA ASP A 78 -3.44 0.64 -3.97
C ASP A 78 -2.23 1.39 -4.52
N ARG A 79 -1.21 1.66 -3.67
CA ARG A 79 0.02 2.37 -4.02
C ARG A 79 0.90 1.50 -4.93
N LEU A 80 1.46 2.15 -5.95
CA LEU A 80 2.48 1.62 -6.85
C LEU A 80 3.16 2.82 -7.52
N ASP A 81 4.46 2.75 -7.77
CA ASP A 81 5.12 3.62 -8.77
C ASP A 81 5.06 2.93 -10.16
N PRO A 82 4.04 3.20 -10.99
CA PRO A 82 3.89 2.48 -12.24
C PRO A 82 5.01 2.80 -13.24
N ARG A 83 5.57 4.01 -13.20
CA ARG A 83 6.65 4.42 -14.13
C ARG A 83 7.93 3.65 -13.85
N PHE A 84 8.21 3.38 -12.58
CA PHE A 84 9.35 2.56 -12.17
C PHE A 84 9.34 1.19 -12.85
N PHE A 85 8.18 0.53 -12.90
CA PHE A 85 8.01 -0.80 -13.47
C PHE A 85 7.68 -0.79 -14.98
N GLY A 86 7.69 0.36 -15.64
CA GLY A 86 7.31 0.48 -17.04
C GLY A 86 5.83 0.20 -17.32
N ILE A 87 4.96 0.39 -16.32
CA ILE A 87 3.53 0.14 -16.39
C ILE A 87 2.79 1.47 -16.67
N ALA A 88 1.79 1.43 -17.55
CA ALA A 88 0.97 2.60 -17.81
C ALA A 88 0.09 2.95 -16.58
N VAL A 89 -0.12 4.23 -16.30
CA VAL A 89 -0.97 4.67 -15.15
C VAL A 89 -2.37 4.06 -15.22
N ARG A 90 -2.95 3.98 -16.43
CA ARG A 90 -4.26 3.35 -16.64
C ARG A 90 -4.25 1.86 -16.33
N GLU A 91 -3.21 1.15 -16.75
CA GLU A 91 -3.06 -0.27 -16.42
C GLU A 91 -2.94 -0.45 -14.90
N ALA A 92 -2.13 0.37 -14.23
CA ALA A 92 -1.96 0.31 -12.78
C ALA A 92 -3.25 0.60 -11.99
N GLN A 93 -4.19 1.39 -12.55
CA GLN A 93 -5.50 1.60 -11.93
C GLN A 93 -6.40 0.36 -12.00
N GLU A 94 -6.28 -0.44 -13.06
CA GLU A 94 -7.05 -1.68 -13.27
C GLU A 94 -6.37 -2.92 -12.65
N MET A 95 -5.13 -2.81 -12.16
CA MET A 95 -4.39 -3.89 -11.50
C MET A 95 -4.91 -4.22 -10.10
N ASP A 96 -5.04 -5.51 -9.80
CA ASP A 96 -5.28 -6.04 -8.45
C ASP A 96 -4.21 -5.48 -7.48
N PRO A 97 -4.62 -4.88 -6.34
CA PRO A 97 -3.72 -4.47 -5.25
C PRO A 97 -2.65 -5.51 -4.89
N GLN A 98 -2.97 -6.80 -4.92
CA GLN A 98 -2.04 -7.88 -4.64
C GLN A 98 -0.87 -7.90 -5.63
N GLN A 99 -1.11 -7.64 -6.92
CA GLN A 99 -0.03 -7.55 -7.93
C GLN A 99 0.92 -6.38 -7.63
N LYS A 100 0.39 -5.25 -7.15
CA LYS A 100 1.16 -4.04 -6.83
C LYS A 100 2.11 -4.28 -5.65
N LEU A 101 1.56 -4.80 -4.55
CA LEU A 101 2.32 -5.16 -3.35
C LEU A 101 3.44 -6.15 -3.68
N LEU A 102 3.11 -7.20 -4.43
CA LEU A 102 4.06 -8.24 -4.81
C LEU A 102 5.20 -7.70 -5.68
N LEU A 103 4.95 -6.77 -6.60
CA LEU A 103 5.99 -6.12 -7.42
C LEU A 103 7.00 -5.34 -6.57
N GLU A 104 6.52 -4.52 -5.63
CA GLU A 104 7.40 -3.73 -4.75
C GLU A 104 8.26 -4.63 -3.86
N HIS A 105 7.67 -5.67 -3.26
CA HIS A 105 8.41 -6.59 -2.39
C HIS A 105 9.36 -7.51 -3.17
N ALA A 106 8.99 -7.94 -4.37
CA ALA A 106 9.87 -8.71 -5.25
C ALA A 106 11.09 -7.87 -5.66
N TRP A 107 10.89 -6.60 -6.06
CA TRP A 107 12.01 -5.68 -6.29
C TRP A 107 12.88 -5.55 -5.04
N SER A 108 12.27 -5.34 -3.87
CA SER A 108 12.99 -5.12 -2.62
C SER A 108 13.90 -6.28 -2.25
N VAL A 109 13.46 -7.53 -2.43
CA VAL A 109 14.32 -8.70 -2.15
C VAL A 109 15.39 -8.91 -3.22
N VAL A 110 15.17 -8.53 -4.48
CA VAL A 110 16.23 -8.52 -5.50
C VAL A 110 17.29 -7.48 -5.17
N ASP A 111 16.86 -6.26 -4.82
CA ASP A 111 17.76 -5.16 -4.45
C ASP A 111 18.54 -5.47 -3.17
N ASP A 112 17.98 -6.19 -2.18
CA ASP A 112 18.71 -6.50 -0.95
C ASP A 112 19.61 -7.75 -1.04
N SER A 113 19.26 -8.72 -1.88
CA SER A 113 19.94 -10.02 -1.97
C SER A 113 21.22 -10.04 -2.80
N GLY A 114 21.65 -8.91 -3.36
CA GLY A 114 22.80 -8.85 -4.29
C GLY A 114 22.57 -9.59 -5.61
N CYS A 115 21.32 -9.93 -5.92
CA CYS A 115 20.91 -10.54 -7.19
C CYS A 115 20.60 -9.49 -8.28
N ALA A 116 21.01 -8.24 -8.08
CA ALA A 116 20.90 -7.21 -9.11
C ALA A 116 21.57 -7.66 -10.42
N GLY A 117 20.83 -7.56 -11.53
CA GLY A 117 21.25 -8.00 -12.87
C GLY A 117 21.22 -9.52 -13.11
N ARG A 118 20.83 -10.33 -12.11
CA ARG A 118 20.68 -11.78 -12.27
C ARG A 118 19.32 -12.11 -12.90
N ARG A 119 19.33 -12.94 -13.95
CA ARG A 119 18.11 -13.32 -14.70
C ARG A 119 17.58 -14.71 -14.38
N ASP A 120 18.44 -15.67 -14.01
CA ASP A 120 18.08 -17.06 -13.68
C ASP A 120 17.40 -17.21 -12.30
N VAL A 121 16.45 -16.32 -12.00
CA VAL A 121 15.67 -16.28 -10.76
C VAL A 121 14.28 -16.87 -11.01
N GLY A 122 13.90 -17.88 -10.23
CA GLY A 122 12.53 -18.41 -10.22
C GLY A 122 11.60 -17.55 -9.35
N VAL A 123 10.31 -17.54 -9.64
CA VAL A 123 9.28 -16.78 -8.93
C VAL A 123 8.12 -17.71 -8.57
N PHE A 124 7.90 -17.90 -7.27
CA PHE A 124 6.86 -18.77 -6.73
C PHE A 124 5.95 -17.96 -5.81
N VAL A 125 4.70 -17.73 -6.24
CA VAL A 125 3.75 -16.87 -5.53
C VAL A 125 2.63 -17.69 -4.90
N GLY A 126 2.51 -17.69 -3.57
CA GLY A 126 1.34 -18.22 -2.87
C GLY A 126 0.18 -17.23 -2.92
N ALA A 127 -0.94 -17.62 -3.54
CA ALA A 127 -2.15 -16.80 -3.64
C ALA A 127 -3.39 -17.68 -3.82
N THR A 128 -4.57 -17.13 -3.52
CA THR A 128 -5.85 -17.86 -3.64
C THR A 128 -6.94 -16.98 -4.24
N TYR A 129 -7.33 -15.91 -3.54
CA TYR A 129 -8.52 -15.15 -3.87
C TYR A 129 -8.32 -14.08 -4.96
N THR A 130 -9.32 -13.92 -5.83
CA THR A 130 -9.40 -12.89 -6.87
C THR A 130 -10.38 -11.78 -6.49
N HIS A 131 -10.28 -11.25 -5.26
CA HIS A 131 -11.25 -10.30 -4.72
C HIS A 131 -11.36 -9.01 -5.54
N HIS A 132 -10.31 -8.62 -6.27
CA HIS A 132 -10.34 -7.46 -7.15
C HIS A 132 -11.36 -7.63 -8.28
N ARG A 133 -11.43 -8.82 -8.89
CA ARG A 133 -12.46 -9.13 -9.88
C ARG A 133 -13.86 -9.06 -9.26
N ASP A 134 -14.00 -9.61 -8.06
CA ASP A 134 -15.29 -9.66 -7.37
C ASP A 134 -15.77 -8.26 -6.94
N ALA A 135 -14.85 -7.37 -6.55
CA ALA A 135 -15.13 -5.99 -6.14
C ALA A 135 -15.58 -5.09 -7.30
N ASN A 136 -15.04 -5.31 -8.51
CA ASN A 136 -15.36 -4.51 -9.69
C ASN A 136 -16.56 -5.06 -10.49
N GLY A 137 -17.05 -6.27 -10.15
CA GLY A 137 -18.13 -6.94 -10.88
C GLY A 137 -17.69 -7.50 -12.24
N LEU A 138 -18.58 -8.27 -12.87
CA LEU A 138 -18.31 -8.93 -14.15
C LEU A 138 -18.61 -8.06 -15.38
N ASP A 139 -19.39 -7.00 -15.21
CA ASP A 139 -19.82 -6.13 -16.32
C ASP A 139 -18.81 -5.03 -16.65
N ALA A 140 -17.90 -4.70 -15.73
CA ALA A 140 -16.85 -3.69 -15.91
C ALA A 140 -15.61 -4.30 -16.58
N VAL A 141 -15.62 -4.40 -17.90
CA VAL A 141 -14.51 -4.95 -18.70
C VAL A 141 -13.81 -3.84 -19.48
N GLY A 142 -12.57 -3.56 -19.07
CA GLY A 142 -11.61 -2.67 -19.73
C GLY A 142 -10.47 -3.44 -20.41
N PRO A 143 -9.58 -2.72 -21.11
CA PRO A 143 -8.45 -3.34 -21.83
C PRO A 143 -7.44 -4.04 -20.91
N HIS A 144 -7.40 -3.71 -19.61
CA HIS A 144 -6.46 -4.32 -18.66
C HIS A 144 -7.13 -5.27 -17.66
N THR A 145 -8.46 -5.35 -17.61
CA THR A 145 -9.22 -6.18 -16.64
C THR A 145 -8.73 -7.62 -16.54
N ALA A 146 -8.47 -8.27 -17.69
CA ALA A 146 -8.02 -9.66 -17.74
C ALA A 146 -6.68 -9.85 -17.01
N LEU A 147 -5.64 -9.13 -17.45
CA LEU A 147 -4.30 -9.23 -16.85
C LEU A 147 -4.23 -8.58 -15.46
N GLY A 148 -5.12 -7.66 -15.16
CA GLY A 148 -5.23 -7.00 -13.86
C GLY A 148 -5.74 -7.93 -12.75
N SER A 149 -6.43 -9.04 -13.07
CA SER A 149 -7.11 -9.86 -12.06
C SER A 149 -6.75 -11.35 -12.05
N MET A 150 -5.97 -11.85 -13.02
CA MET A 150 -5.64 -13.27 -13.12
C MET A 150 -4.56 -13.69 -12.12
N ASN A 151 -4.79 -14.77 -11.37
CA ASN A 151 -3.82 -15.31 -10.40
C ASN A 151 -2.47 -15.67 -11.05
N ALA A 152 -2.46 -16.22 -12.28
CA ALA A 152 -1.22 -16.54 -12.99
C ALA A 152 -0.33 -15.30 -13.24
N VAL A 153 -0.93 -14.11 -13.31
CA VAL A 153 -0.20 -12.85 -13.53
C VAL A 153 0.53 -12.39 -12.27
N LEU A 154 0.17 -12.86 -11.07
CA LEU A 154 0.87 -12.50 -9.83
C LEU A 154 2.36 -12.85 -9.90
N ALA A 155 2.71 -14.08 -10.30
CA ALA A 155 4.10 -14.47 -10.52
C ALA A 155 4.66 -13.91 -11.84
N ASN A 156 3.89 -14.03 -12.93
CA ASN A 156 4.40 -13.70 -14.27
C ASN A 156 4.70 -12.21 -14.45
N ARG A 157 3.97 -11.32 -13.77
CA ARG A 157 4.23 -9.88 -13.83
C ARG A 157 5.52 -9.51 -13.11
N ILE A 158 5.87 -10.19 -12.01
CA ILE A 158 7.18 -10.03 -11.37
C ILE A 158 8.27 -10.44 -12.35
N SER A 159 8.16 -11.63 -12.92
CA SER A 159 9.16 -12.15 -13.88
C SER A 159 9.32 -11.23 -15.09
N TYR A 160 8.21 -10.72 -15.63
CA TYR A 160 8.21 -9.78 -16.74
C TYR A 160 8.84 -8.42 -16.37
N ALA A 161 8.40 -7.81 -15.26
CA ALA A 161 8.86 -6.48 -14.85
C ALA A 161 10.34 -6.44 -14.43
N LEU A 162 10.86 -7.57 -13.92
CA LEU A 162 12.24 -7.71 -13.45
C LEU A 162 13.14 -8.46 -14.44
N ASP A 163 12.64 -8.81 -15.63
CA ASP A 163 13.35 -9.56 -16.67
C ASP A 163 13.99 -10.90 -16.19
N LEU A 164 13.19 -11.69 -15.47
CA LEU A 164 13.59 -12.97 -14.89
C LEU A 164 13.16 -14.14 -15.78
N THR A 165 14.01 -15.16 -15.86
CA THR A 165 13.89 -16.29 -16.79
C THR A 165 13.74 -17.65 -16.11
N GLY A 166 13.73 -17.72 -14.77
CA GLY A 166 13.47 -18.96 -14.03
C GLY A 166 11.99 -19.38 -14.06
N PRO A 167 11.64 -20.51 -13.40
CA PRO A 167 10.24 -20.94 -13.28
C PRO A 167 9.37 -19.84 -12.66
N SER A 168 8.21 -19.55 -13.24
CA SER A 168 7.30 -18.49 -12.79
C SER A 168 5.91 -19.06 -12.55
N GLN A 169 5.50 -19.24 -11.29
CA GLN A 169 4.32 -20.01 -10.92
C GLN A 169 3.56 -19.37 -9.75
N THR A 170 2.23 -19.29 -9.92
CA THR A 170 1.32 -19.02 -8.80
C THR A 170 0.79 -20.33 -8.26
N VAL A 171 0.84 -20.50 -6.94
CA VAL A 171 0.48 -21.70 -6.20
C VAL A 171 -0.75 -21.42 -5.36
N ASP A 172 -1.81 -22.17 -5.59
CA ASP A 172 -3.04 -22.12 -4.80
C ASP A 172 -3.31 -23.46 -4.13
N THR A 173 -3.06 -23.51 -2.83
CA THR A 173 -3.44 -24.60 -1.93
C THR A 173 -4.15 -24.03 -0.70
N LEU A 174 -4.89 -22.93 -0.88
CA LEU A 174 -5.54 -22.17 0.19
C LEU A 174 -4.52 -21.68 1.25
N CYS A 175 -4.78 -21.92 2.53
CA CYS A 175 -4.00 -21.43 3.65
C CYS A 175 -2.53 -21.92 3.68
N SER A 176 -2.19 -22.99 2.93
CA SER A 176 -0.82 -23.52 2.84
C SER A 176 -0.01 -22.99 1.66
N SER A 177 -0.60 -22.18 0.77
CA SER A 177 -0.03 -21.76 -0.52
C SER A 177 1.41 -21.27 -0.43
N SER A 178 1.73 -20.40 0.52
CA SER A 178 3.08 -19.84 0.62
C SER A 178 4.15 -20.83 1.08
N LEU A 179 3.83 -21.81 1.93
CA LEU A 179 4.80 -22.87 2.28
C LEU A 179 4.95 -23.91 1.17
N VAL A 180 3.88 -24.17 0.40
CA VAL A 180 3.99 -25.03 -0.80
C VAL A 180 4.84 -24.34 -1.86
N ALA A 181 4.64 -23.04 -2.11
CA ALA A 181 5.49 -22.24 -2.99
C ALA A 181 6.96 -22.23 -2.53
N LEU A 182 7.20 -22.12 -1.21
CA LEU A 182 8.54 -22.23 -0.64
C LEU A 182 9.17 -23.60 -0.89
N GLN A 183 8.41 -24.67 -0.69
CA GLN A 183 8.89 -26.03 -0.92
C GLN A 183 9.22 -26.27 -2.41
N GLN A 184 8.40 -25.76 -3.33
CA GLN A 184 8.68 -25.83 -4.77
C GLN A 184 9.95 -25.07 -5.14
N ALA A 185 10.16 -23.88 -4.58
CA ALA A 185 11.39 -23.11 -4.77
C ALA A 185 12.63 -23.85 -4.25
N VAL A 186 12.54 -24.50 -3.08
CA VAL A 186 13.60 -25.35 -2.53
C VAL A 186 13.95 -26.48 -3.51
N VAL A 187 12.95 -27.16 -4.07
CA VAL A 187 13.17 -28.22 -5.07
C VAL A 187 13.82 -27.67 -6.34
N SER A 188 13.33 -26.55 -6.88
CA SER A 188 13.90 -25.92 -8.09
C SER A 188 15.35 -25.49 -7.91
N LEU A 189 15.72 -24.96 -6.74
CA LEU A 189 17.10 -24.60 -6.41
C LEU A 189 18.03 -25.82 -6.27
N ARG A 190 17.55 -26.88 -5.60
CA ARG A 190 18.28 -28.14 -5.42
C ARG A 190 18.51 -28.88 -6.73
N THR A 191 17.54 -28.82 -7.64
CA THR A 191 17.59 -29.47 -8.96
C THR A 191 18.25 -28.61 -10.05
N GLY A 192 18.63 -27.37 -9.73
CA GLY A 192 19.31 -26.46 -10.65
C GLY A 192 18.41 -25.87 -11.74
N GLN A 193 17.08 -25.86 -11.56
CA GLN A 193 16.13 -25.21 -12.47
C GLN A 193 16.24 -23.67 -12.44
N CYS A 194 16.73 -23.13 -11.32
CA CYS A 194 17.11 -21.73 -11.16
C CYS A 194 18.29 -21.63 -10.19
N GLY A 195 19.00 -20.51 -10.24
CA GLY A 195 20.14 -20.26 -9.34
C GLY A 195 19.82 -19.33 -8.17
N ALA A 196 18.66 -18.68 -8.18
CA ALA A 196 18.01 -18.03 -7.06
C ALA A 196 16.49 -18.15 -7.20
N ALA A 197 15.73 -17.91 -6.13
CA ALA A 197 14.27 -17.95 -6.18
C ALA A 197 13.63 -16.89 -5.29
N ILE A 198 12.69 -16.14 -5.84
CA ILE A 198 11.75 -15.30 -5.10
C ILE A 198 10.58 -16.19 -4.70
N VAL A 199 10.31 -16.28 -3.40
CA VAL A 199 9.06 -16.83 -2.89
C VAL A 199 8.28 -15.69 -2.29
N ALA A 200 7.07 -15.44 -2.79
CA ALA A 200 6.23 -14.37 -2.31
C ALA A 200 4.81 -14.86 -2.04
N ALA A 201 4.07 -14.13 -1.22
CA ALA A 201 2.66 -14.38 -1.01
C ALA A 201 1.95 -13.12 -0.56
N CYS A 202 0.68 -13.00 -0.91
CA CYS A 202 -0.13 -11.83 -0.58
C CYS A 202 -1.56 -12.27 -0.28
N HIS A 203 -2.20 -11.55 0.64
CA HIS A 203 -3.64 -11.58 0.85
C HIS A 203 -4.14 -10.17 1.18
N VAL A 204 -5.12 -9.69 0.40
CA VAL A 204 -5.82 -8.43 0.65
C VAL A 204 -7.32 -8.66 0.49
N GLY A 205 -8.09 -8.35 1.53
CA GLY A 205 -9.54 -8.48 1.53
C GLY A 205 -10.19 -7.25 0.91
N LEU A 206 -10.77 -7.39 -0.29
CA LEU A 206 -11.39 -6.27 -1.01
C LEU A 206 -12.92 -6.30 -1.02
N THR A 207 -13.55 -7.37 -0.51
CA THR A 207 -15.01 -7.50 -0.54
C THR A 207 -15.59 -8.02 0.78
N PRO A 208 -16.81 -7.61 1.14
CA PRO A 208 -17.53 -8.17 2.28
C PRO A 208 -17.97 -9.63 2.04
N TRP A 209 -18.03 -10.08 0.78
CA TRP A 209 -18.39 -11.46 0.41
C TRP A 209 -17.50 -12.49 1.11
N TYR A 210 -16.21 -12.18 1.25
CA TYR A 210 -15.24 -13.01 1.96
C TYR A 210 -15.63 -13.26 3.42
N TYR A 211 -15.90 -12.19 4.19
CA TYR A 211 -16.31 -12.28 5.59
C TYR A 211 -17.66 -13.00 5.76
N ARG A 212 -18.61 -12.72 4.86
CA ARG A 212 -19.92 -13.38 4.85
C ARG A 212 -19.76 -14.88 4.63
N SER A 213 -19.00 -15.29 3.62
CA SER A 213 -18.79 -16.69 3.26
C SER A 213 -18.10 -17.49 4.37
N LEU A 214 -17.05 -16.93 4.99
CA LEU A 214 -16.39 -17.58 6.13
C LEU A 214 -17.25 -17.61 7.39
N SER A 215 -18.12 -16.61 7.58
CA SER A 215 -19.12 -16.65 8.65
C SER A 215 -20.13 -17.78 8.44
N GLN A 216 -20.55 -18.06 7.20
CA GLN A 216 -21.41 -19.21 6.88
C GLN A 216 -20.74 -20.55 7.22
N LEU A 217 -19.43 -20.66 6.99
CA LEU A 217 -18.66 -21.83 7.39
C LEU A 217 -18.46 -21.96 8.91
N GLY A 218 -18.81 -20.92 9.68
CA GLY A 218 -18.57 -20.88 11.13
C GLY A 218 -17.09 -20.78 11.48
N ALA A 219 -16.25 -20.32 10.55
CA ALA A 219 -14.79 -20.33 10.68
C ALA A 219 -14.22 -19.12 11.43
N LEU A 220 -14.98 -18.03 11.52
CA LEU A 220 -14.52 -16.78 12.09
C LEU A 220 -14.75 -16.71 13.60
N SER A 221 -13.89 -15.97 14.30
CA SER A 221 -14.14 -15.51 15.67
C SER A 221 -14.92 -14.18 15.63
N PRO A 222 -15.90 -13.97 16.54
CA PRO A 222 -16.54 -12.67 16.76
C PRO A 222 -15.65 -11.69 17.55
N THR A 223 -14.51 -12.13 18.10
CA THR A 223 -13.65 -11.29 18.94
C THR A 223 -12.19 -11.28 18.44
N ARG A 224 -11.32 -12.10 19.01
CA ARG A 224 -9.90 -12.20 18.67
C ARG A 224 -9.51 -13.68 18.55
N PRO A 225 -8.59 -14.04 17.65
CA PRO A 225 -8.11 -15.40 17.57
C PRO A 225 -7.24 -15.70 18.79
N ARG A 226 -7.54 -16.79 19.49
CA ARG A 226 -6.79 -17.24 20.67
C ARG A 226 -6.35 -18.69 20.48
N PRO A 227 -5.29 -18.94 19.69
CA PRO A 227 -4.85 -20.30 19.42
C PRO A 227 -4.59 -21.07 20.72
N PHE A 228 -5.11 -22.29 20.79
CA PHE A 228 -4.97 -23.24 21.90
C PHE A 228 -5.64 -22.85 23.22
N ASP A 229 -6.27 -21.68 23.31
CA ASP A 229 -6.98 -21.23 24.51
C ASP A 229 -8.37 -21.87 24.60
N ASP A 230 -8.93 -22.02 25.81
CA ASP A 230 -10.28 -22.56 26.00
C ASP A 230 -11.37 -21.69 25.34
N ARG A 231 -11.08 -20.41 25.11
CA ARG A 231 -11.97 -19.47 24.41
C ARG A 231 -11.78 -19.46 22.89
N ALA A 232 -10.96 -20.36 22.33
CA ALA A 232 -10.77 -20.47 20.89
C ALA A 232 -12.11 -20.77 20.18
N ASP A 233 -12.55 -19.88 19.29
CA ASP A 233 -13.87 -19.98 18.64
C ASP A 233 -13.86 -19.71 17.12
N GLY A 234 -12.68 -19.55 16.53
CA GLY A 234 -12.44 -19.28 15.12
C GLY A 234 -11.24 -18.37 14.90
N PHE A 235 -10.87 -18.14 13.63
CA PHE A 235 -9.82 -17.18 13.30
C PHE A 235 -10.39 -15.79 13.02
N VAL A 236 -9.53 -14.77 13.05
CA VAL A 236 -9.84 -13.43 12.53
C VAL A 236 -9.04 -13.23 11.24
N PRO A 237 -9.63 -12.74 10.14
CA PRO A 237 -8.87 -12.55 8.91
C PRO A 237 -7.79 -11.48 9.06
N GLY A 238 -6.66 -11.69 8.37
CA GLY A 238 -5.59 -10.71 8.26
C GLY A 238 -5.17 -10.49 6.82
N GLU A 239 -4.62 -9.32 6.54
CA GLU A 239 -3.99 -8.97 5.27
C GLU A 239 -2.48 -8.95 5.41
N GLY A 240 -1.76 -9.04 4.29
CA GLY A 240 -0.31 -8.85 4.27
C GLY A 240 0.33 -9.35 2.99
N ALA A 241 1.54 -8.88 2.74
CA ALA A 241 2.38 -9.31 1.63
C ALA A 241 3.79 -9.58 2.13
N VAL A 242 4.39 -10.71 1.73
CA VAL A 242 5.76 -11.06 2.10
C VAL A 242 6.47 -11.63 0.89
N ALA A 243 7.73 -11.26 0.69
CA ALA A 243 8.65 -11.86 -0.26
C ALA A 243 9.96 -12.24 0.44
N VAL A 244 10.56 -13.36 0.04
CA VAL A 244 11.91 -13.79 0.43
C VAL A 244 12.71 -14.17 -0.80
N MET A 245 14.02 -13.88 -0.77
CA MET A 245 14.97 -14.39 -1.75
C MET A 245 15.70 -15.61 -1.17
N LEU A 246 15.74 -16.68 -1.96
CA LEU A 246 16.37 -17.95 -1.63
C LEU A 246 17.53 -18.26 -2.57
N LYS A 247 18.62 -18.80 -2.03
CA LYS A 247 19.76 -19.33 -2.78
C LYS A 247 20.23 -20.64 -2.16
N ARG A 248 20.96 -21.47 -2.91
CA ARG A 248 21.70 -22.57 -2.29
C ARG A 248 22.68 -22.00 -1.27
N LEU A 249 22.83 -22.64 -0.12
CA LEU A 249 23.68 -22.14 0.97
C LEU A 249 25.12 -21.90 0.50
N ASP A 250 25.71 -22.85 -0.24
CA ASP A 250 27.07 -22.74 -0.78
C ASP A 250 27.22 -21.54 -1.73
N ASP A 251 26.20 -21.26 -2.54
CA ASP A 251 26.20 -20.09 -3.43
C ASP A 251 26.10 -18.80 -2.61
N ALA A 252 25.28 -18.79 -1.56
CA ALA A 252 25.12 -17.62 -0.69
C ALA A 252 26.40 -17.31 0.09
N GLU A 253 27.08 -18.34 0.61
CA GLU A 253 28.36 -18.21 1.29
C GLU A 253 29.47 -17.74 0.33
N ARG A 254 29.54 -18.33 -0.87
CA ARG A 254 30.49 -17.93 -1.93
C ARG A 254 30.29 -16.47 -2.33
N ASP A 255 29.05 -16.05 -2.51
CA ASP A 255 28.72 -14.70 -3.00
C ASP A 255 28.74 -13.64 -1.89
N GLY A 256 29.08 -14.04 -0.66
CA GLY A 256 29.20 -13.14 0.49
C GLY A 256 27.86 -12.53 0.92
N ASP A 257 26.77 -13.28 0.73
CA ASP A 257 25.43 -12.81 1.06
C ASP A 257 25.23 -12.72 2.58
N ARG A 258 24.31 -11.85 2.98
CA ARG A 258 23.70 -11.93 4.29
C ARG A 258 22.79 -13.16 4.31
N ILE A 259 22.94 -14.02 5.30
CA ILE A 259 22.09 -15.19 5.49
C ILE A 259 21.27 -14.97 6.76
N HIS A 260 19.94 -14.87 6.61
CA HIS A 260 19.01 -14.68 7.71
C HIS A 260 18.72 -15.99 8.46
N ALA A 261 18.62 -17.09 7.73
CA ALA A 261 18.44 -18.45 8.23
C ALA A 261 18.70 -19.45 7.11
N VAL A 262 18.74 -20.74 7.47
CA VAL A 262 18.86 -21.86 6.54
C VAL A 262 17.59 -22.70 6.59
N ILE A 263 16.95 -22.92 5.44
CA ILE A 263 15.89 -23.91 5.26
C ILE A 263 16.58 -25.26 5.08
N ARG A 264 16.44 -26.13 6.09
CA ARG A 264 17.06 -27.46 6.13
C ARG A 264 16.20 -28.51 5.46
N GLY A 265 14.88 -28.41 5.62
CA GLY A 265 13.97 -29.32 4.95
C GLY A 265 12.56 -28.77 4.78
N ALA A 266 11.85 -29.28 3.79
CA ALA A 266 10.47 -28.90 3.51
C ALA A 266 9.69 -30.08 2.93
N ALA A 267 8.46 -30.27 3.38
CA ALA A 267 7.58 -31.33 2.88
C ALA A 267 6.15 -30.84 2.68
N VAL A 268 5.46 -31.45 1.72
CA VAL A 268 4.04 -31.22 1.41
C VAL A 268 3.35 -32.57 1.29
N ASN A 269 2.13 -32.69 1.83
CA ASN A 269 1.26 -33.83 1.59
C ASN A 269 -0.21 -33.41 1.52
N HIS A 270 -1.12 -34.38 1.44
CA HIS A 270 -2.57 -34.16 1.50
C HIS A 270 -3.21 -35.07 2.56
N GLY A 271 -4.24 -34.56 3.25
CA GLY A 271 -4.99 -35.30 4.27
C GLY A 271 -5.71 -36.54 3.76
N GLY A 272 -5.96 -36.62 2.45
CA GLY A 272 -6.70 -37.73 1.84
C GLY A 272 -8.18 -37.72 2.24
N ARG A 273 -8.80 -38.89 2.30
CA ARG A 273 -10.23 -39.01 2.62
C ARG A 273 -10.46 -38.87 4.14
N GLY A 274 -11.18 -37.83 4.55
CA GLY A 274 -11.63 -37.57 5.93
C GLY A 274 -13.15 -37.64 6.08
N SER A 275 -13.67 -37.17 7.22
CA SER A 275 -15.12 -37.10 7.50
C SER A 275 -15.82 -35.98 6.72
N ALA A 276 -15.10 -34.91 6.39
CA ALA A 276 -15.51 -33.87 5.44
C ALA A 276 -14.25 -33.19 4.86
N LEU A 277 -14.39 -32.50 3.72
CA LEU A 277 -13.28 -31.81 3.06
C LEU A 277 -12.49 -30.86 3.99
N PRO A 278 -13.13 -29.97 4.78
CA PRO A 278 -12.40 -29.02 5.63
C PRO A 278 -11.84 -29.60 6.93
N VAL A 279 -12.09 -30.88 7.23
CA VAL A 279 -11.70 -31.47 8.52
C VAL A 279 -10.24 -31.94 8.45
N PRO A 280 -9.34 -31.39 9.28
CA PRO A 280 -7.93 -31.77 9.27
C PRO A 280 -7.74 -33.19 9.83
N ARG A 281 -6.58 -33.79 9.53
CA ARG A 281 -6.23 -35.14 9.98
C ARG A 281 -4.87 -35.16 10.67
N SER A 282 -4.87 -35.59 11.93
CA SER A 282 -3.67 -35.64 12.76
C SER A 282 -2.58 -36.52 12.12
N GLU A 283 -2.94 -37.69 11.59
CA GLU A 283 -1.96 -38.61 10.98
C GLU A 283 -1.24 -37.98 9.76
N ALA A 284 -1.96 -37.18 8.97
CA ALA A 284 -1.37 -36.49 7.82
C ALA A 284 -0.45 -35.35 8.26
N GLN A 285 -0.79 -34.63 9.33
CA GLN A 285 0.05 -33.61 9.93
C GLN A 285 1.32 -34.23 10.54
N VAL A 286 1.22 -35.34 11.27
CA VAL A 286 2.36 -36.13 11.75
C VAL A 286 3.27 -36.51 10.58
N ALA A 287 2.69 -37.06 9.50
CA ALA A 287 3.44 -37.51 8.34
C ALA A 287 4.20 -36.38 7.65
N VAL A 288 3.59 -35.19 7.46
CA VAL A 288 4.28 -34.07 6.81
C VAL A 288 5.40 -33.51 7.68
N ILE A 289 5.21 -33.43 9.00
CA ILE A 289 6.25 -32.96 9.91
C ILE A 289 7.44 -33.94 9.92
N ARG A 290 7.17 -35.25 10.03
CA ARG A 290 8.21 -36.29 9.96
C ARG A 290 8.93 -36.28 8.61
N ALA A 291 8.23 -36.06 7.51
CA ALA A 291 8.83 -35.95 6.18
C ALA A 291 9.76 -34.74 6.06
N ALA A 292 9.37 -33.58 6.58
CA ALA A 292 10.22 -32.39 6.58
C ALA A 292 11.47 -32.55 7.46
N LEU A 293 11.33 -33.23 8.62
CA LEU A 293 12.47 -33.61 9.47
C LEU A 293 13.41 -34.60 8.77
N ALA A 294 12.85 -35.58 8.04
CA ALA A 294 13.62 -36.53 7.25
C ALA A 294 14.36 -35.84 6.09
N ASP A 295 13.72 -34.91 5.39
CA ASP A 295 14.34 -34.09 4.34
C ASP A 295 15.47 -33.22 4.92
N ALA A 296 15.29 -32.67 6.12
CA ALA A 296 16.35 -31.98 6.87
C ALA A 296 17.44 -32.93 7.41
N GLY A 297 17.15 -34.23 7.45
CA GLY A 297 17.86 -35.28 8.19
C GLY A 297 18.18 -34.88 9.63
N LEU A 298 17.13 -34.42 10.33
CA LEU A 298 17.12 -34.04 11.75
C LEU A 298 16.16 -34.93 12.53
N ALA A 299 16.39 -35.08 13.83
CA ALA A 299 15.48 -35.76 14.74
C ALA A 299 14.47 -34.77 15.35
N PRO A 300 13.30 -35.24 15.84
CA PRO A 300 12.35 -34.37 16.56
C PRO A 300 12.97 -33.63 17.76
N ALA A 301 13.94 -34.24 18.43
CA ALA A 301 14.67 -33.64 19.57
C ALA A 301 15.50 -32.40 19.18
N ASP A 302 15.80 -32.23 17.89
CA ASP A 302 16.57 -31.08 17.38
C ASP A 302 15.74 -29.78 17.26
N ILE A 303 14.41 -29.87 17.26
CA ILE A 303 13.52 -28.71 17.13
C ILE A 303 13.19 -28.17 18.51
N SER A 304 13.27 -26.84 18.68
CA SER A 304 12.96 -26.16 19.95
C SER A 304 11.79 -25.16 19.85
N LEU A 305 11.35 -24.82 18.64
CA LEU A 305 10.19 -23.96 18.40
C LEU A 305 9.34 -24.56 17.28
N VAL A 306 8.02 -24.50 17.42
CA VAL A 306 7.08 -24.74 16.32
C VAL A 306 6.19 -23.52 16.18
N GLU A 307 6.31 -22.86 15.04
CA GLU A 307 5.36 -21.87 14.56
C GLU A 307 4.23 -22.62 13.85
N THR A 308 3.12 -22.78 14.57
CA THR A 308 1.98 -23.59 14.18
C THR A 308 1.12 -22.93 13.11
N HIS A 309 0.23 -23.74 12.52
CA HIS A 309 -0.88 -23.20 11.76
C HIS A 309 -1.84 -22.44 12.70
N GLY A 310 -2.23 -23.02 13.85
CA GLY A 310 -2.82 -22.34 14.99
C GLY A 310 -3.89 -21.31 14.64
N THR A 311 -5.03 -21.78 14.11
CA THR A 311 -6.14 -20.93 13.64
C THR A 311 -7.18 -20.64 14.71
N ALA A 312 -6.95 -21.01 15.97
CA ALA A 312 -7.87 -20.76 17.07
C ALA A 312 -9.24 -21.43 16.85
N THR A 313 -9.25 -22.60 16.20
CA THR A 313 -10.50 -23.34 15.96
C THR A 313 -10.65 -24.48 16.97
N ARG A 314 -11.87 -24.68 17.48
CA ARG A 314 -12.19 -25.74 18.45
C ARG A 314 -11.83 -27.15 18.00
N LEU A 315 -11.74 -27.38 16.68
CA LEU A 315 -11.40 -28.67 16.10
C LEU A 315 -9.94 -28.75 15.63
N GLY A 316 -9.44 -27.72 14.95
CA GLY A 316 -8.11 -27.74 14.34
C GLY A 316 -6.99 -27.69 15.37
N ASP A 317 -7.13 -26.86 16.40
CA ASP A 317 -6.09 -26.65 17.41
C ASP A 317 -5.80 -27.95 18.21
N PRO A 318 -6.80 -28.70 18.71
CA PRO A 318 -6.54 -30.00 19.32
C PRO A 318 -5.88 -31.01 18.38
N ILE A 319 -6.26 -31.04 17.11
CA ILE A 319 -5.70 -31.97 16.11
C ILE A 319 -4.23 -31.66 15.84
N GLU A 320 -3.88 -30.37 15.74
CA GLU A 320 -2.51 -29.92 15.53
C GLU A 320 -1.64 -30.20 16.75
N ILE A 321 -2.10 -29.89 17.97
CA ILE A 321 -1.35 -30.21 19.19
C ILE A 321 -1.17 -31.72 19.37
N ALA A 322 -2.18 -32.53 19.05
CA ALA A 322 -2.05 -33.99 19.09
C ALA A 322 -0.98 -34.50 18.12
N ALA A 323 -0.92 -33.94 16.90
CA ALA A 323 0.11 -34.30 15.93
C ALA A 323 1.51 -33.91 16.42
N LEU A 324 1.66 -32.72 17.01
CA LEU A 324 2.93 -32.28 17.60
C LEU A 324 3.33 -33.15 18.80
N ALA A 325 2.39 -33.48 19.67
CA ALA A 325 2.62 -34.36 20.81
C ALA A 325 3.14 -35.74 20.38
N GLU A 326 2.60 -36.30 19.29
CA GLU A 326 3.08 -37.57 18.74
C GLU A 326 4.46 -37.46 18.08
N VAL A 327 4.72 -36.39 17.31
CA VAL A 327 6.02 -36.22 16.63
C VAL A 327 7.14 -35.96 17.63
N PHE A 328 6.86 -35.16 18.64
CA PHE A 328 7.82 -34.73 19.65
C PHE A 328 7.73 -35.56 20.94
N ASP A 329 7.19 -36.78 20.84
CA ASP A 329 7.19 -37.78 21.89
C ASP A 329 8.62 -38.27 22.15
N GLY A 330 9.07 -38.23 23.40
CA GLY A 330 10.41 -38.66 23.80
C GLY A 330 11.07 -37.76 24.83
N ASP A 331 12.18 -38.24 25.40
CA ASP A 331 12.98 -37.49 26.36
C ASP A 331 13.76 -36.38 25.67
N ARG A 332 13.74 -35.19 26.28
CA ARG A 332 14.38 -34.00 25.73
C ARG A 332 14.89 -33.08 26.85
N PRO A 333 16.00 -32.37 26.62
CA PRO A 333 16.57 -31.49 27.64
C PRO A 333 15.75 -30.22 27.84
N GLU A 334 15.14 -29.71 26.76
CA GLU A 334 14.32 -28.49 26.75
C GLU A 334 13.02 -28.78 26.00
N PRO A 335 11.87 -28.25 26.43
CA PRO A 335 10.60 -28.41 25.74
C PRO A 335 10.59 -27.72 24.36
N VAL A 336 9.71 -28.17 23.46
CA VAL A 336 9.36 -27.40 22.26
C VAL A 336 8.39 -26.29 22.64
N HIS A 337 8.76 -25.07 22.29
CA HIS A 337 7.86 -23.93 22.39
C HIS A 337 6.89 -23.95 21.22
N VAL A 338 5.62 -23.66 21.48
CA VAL A 338 4.54 -23.66 20.49
C VAL A 338 3.94 -22.26 20.44
N GLY A 339 3.85 -21.69 19.23
CA GLY A 339 3.23 -20.37 19.03
C GLY A 339 2.58 -20.23 17.66
N SER A 340 1.86 -19.13 17.46
CA SER A 340 1.25 -18.76 16.18
C SER A 340 1.21 -17.23 16.07
N VAL A 341 1.71 -16.68 14.98
CA VAL A 341 1.68 -15.25 14.65
C VAL A 341 0.25 -14.78 14.36
N LYS A 342 -0.68 -15.71 14.07
CA LYS A 342 -2.08 -15.38 13.79
C LYS A 342 -2.78 -14.76 15.00
N ALA A 343 -2.28 -15.02 16.21
CA ALA A 343 -2.74 -14.35 17.42
C ALA A 343 -2.43 -12.84 17.43
N ASN A 344 -1.44 -12.39 16.65
CA ASN A 344 -1.03 -10.98 16.58
C ASN A 344 -1.61 -10.27 15.35
N ILE A 345 -1.64 -10.94 14.20
CA ILE A 345 -1.96 -10.30 12.90
C ILE A 345 -3.07 -11.01 12.12
N GLY A 346 -3.77 -11.96 12.73
CA GLY A 346 -4.84 -12.71 12.09
C GLY A 346 -4.36 -13.76 11.09
N HIS A 347 -5.32 -14.42 10.46
CA HIS A 347 -5.07 -15.41 9.43
C HIS A 347 -4.88 -14.72 8.07
N LEU A 348 -3.63 -14.65 7.61
CA LEU A 348 -3.24 -14.07 6.32
C LEU A 348 -3.49 -15.01 5.13
N GLU A 349 -4.36 -16.01 5.30
CA GLU A 349 -4.74 -16.98 4.27
C GLU A 349 -3.50 -17.52 3.50
N PRO A 350 -3.33 -17.36 2.17
CA PRO A 350 -2.18 -17.96 1.47
C PRO A 350 -0.83 -17.41 1.95
N ALA A 351 -0.76 -16.20 2.53
CA ALA A 351 0.47 -15.58 3.02
C ALA A 351 0.84 -15.98 4.46
N SER A 352 0.02 -16.77 5.14
CA SER A 352 0.22 -17.15 6.55
C SER A 352 1.54 -17.87 6.83
N GLY A 353 1.98 -18.72 5.90
CA GLY A 353 3.22 -19.47 6.03
C GLY A 353 4.45 -18.57 6.08
N LEU A 354 4.54 -17.62 5.14
CA LEU A 354 5.64 -16.64 5.12
C LEU A 354 5.56 -15.64 6.27
N ALA A 355 4.38 -15.28 6.77
CA ALA A 355 4.25 -14.50 7.99
C ALA A 355 4.83 -15.23 9.22
N GLY A 356 4.58 -16.54 9.33
CA GLY A 356 5.23 -17.41 10.32
C GLY A 356 6.75 -17.47 10.15
N LEU A 357 7.24 -17.56 8.91
CA LEU A 357 8.68 -17.48 8.62
C LEU A 357 9.28 -16.16 9.11
N VAL A 358 8.65 -15.01 8.83
CA VAL A 358 9.11 -13.70 9.32
C VAL A 358 9.23 -13.69 10.84
N LYS A 359 8.21 -14.17 11.56
CA LYS A 359 8.28 -14.29 13.03
C LYS A 359 9.46 -15.15 13.48
N VAL A 360 9.69 -16.31 12.85
CA VAL A 360 10.82 -17.19 13.17
C VAL A 360 12.16 -16.50 12.89
N LEU A 361 12.31 -15.79 11.77
CA LEU A 361 13.51 -15.02 11.46
C LEU A 361 13.79 -13.94 12.51
N LEU A 362 12.76 -13.26 13.02
CA LEU A 362 12.90 -12.30 14.11
C LEU A 362 13.28 -12.99 15.44
N CYS A 363 12.68 -14.14 15.76
CA CYS A 363 13.06 -14.92 16.94
C CYS A 363 14.53 -15.36 16.89
N LEU A 364 15.00 -15.80 15.71
CA LEU A 364 16.41 -16.15 15.47
C LEU A 364 17.33 -14.93 15.64
N ARG A 365 16.97 -13.80 15.03
CA ARG A 365 17.73 -12.54 15.11
C ARG A 365 17.90 -12.06 16.55
N HIS A 366 16.85 -12.17 17.36
CA HIS A 366 16.85 -11.68 18.74
C HIS A 366 17.24 -12.75 19.76
N GLY A 367 17.34 -14.02 19.35
CA GLY A 367 17.61 -15.14 20.25
C GLY A 367 16.56 -15.27 21.37
N GLU A 368 15.31 -14.91 21.10
CA GLU A 368 14.20 -14.82 22.07
C GLU A 368 12.91 -15.34 21.41
N ILE A 369 12.04 -15.97 22.21
CA ILE A 369 10.72 -16.46 21.79
C ILE A 369 9.67 -15.55 22.44
N PRO A 370 8.80 -14.88 21.66
CA PRO A 370 7.74 -14.03 22.18
C PRO A 370 6.59 -14.86 22.79
N PRO A 371 5.72 -14.25 23.62
CA PRO A 371 4.50 -14.89 24.08
C PRO A 371 3.53 -15.21 22.94
N LEU A 372 2.66 -16.19 23.14
CA LEU A 372 1.46 -16.36 22.34
C LEU A 372 0.41 -15.32 22.77
N ALA A 373 0.16 -14.33 21.92
CA ALA A 373 -0.76 -13.25 22.23
C ALA A 373 -2.17 -13.78 22.59
N GLY A 374 -2.78 -13.19 23.63
CA GLY A 374 -4.15 -13.50 24.06
C GLY A 374 -4.39 -14.88 24.68
N PHE A 375 -3.35 -15.72 24.84
CA PHE A 375 -3.44 -17.01 25.51
C PHE A 375 -3.42 -16.85 27.04
N GLU A 376 -4.37 -17.47 27.72
CA GLU A 376 -4.49 -17.46 29.19
C GLU A 376 -4.63 -18.87 29.75
N THR A 377 -5.56 -19.67 29.20
CA THR A 377 -5.89 -20.99 29.74
C THR A 377 -5.95 -22.01 28.60
N LEU A 378 -5.22 -23.12 28.75
CA LEU A 378 -5.22 -24.21 27.77
C LEU A 378 -6.64 -24.77 27.57
N GLY A 379 -7.03 -24.97 26.31
CA GLY A 379 -8.34 -25.51 25.99
C GLY A 379 -8.59 -26.90 26.56
N THR A 380 -9.80 -27.13 27.04
CA THR A 380 -10.23 -28.39 27.69
C THR A 380 -10.04 -29.66 26.86
N HIS A 381 -9.98 -29.55 25.53
CA HIS A 381 -9.75 -30.65 24.61
C HIS A 381 -8.29 -30.81 24.17
N ILE A 382 -7.38 -30.02 24.73
CA ILE A 382 -5.96 -30.01 24.39
C ILE A 382 -5.17 -30.57 25.57
N ALA A 383 -4.38 -31.61 25.30
CA ALA A 383 -3.44 -32.17 26.27
C ALA A 383 -2.01 -31.86 25.83
N LEU A 384 -1.30 -31.02 26.58
CA LEU A 384 0.13 -30.84 26.40
C LEU A 384 0.87 -31.93 27.20
N PRO A 385 1.70 -32.78 26.57
CA PRO A 385 2.52 -33.72 27.30
C PRO A 385 3.48 -32.96 28.23
N ALA A 386 3.42 -33.28 29.53
CA ALA A 386 4.16 -32.57 30.56
C ALA A 386 5.66 -32.49 30.24
N GLY A 387 6.21 -31.28 30.27
CA GLY A 387 7.65 -31.04 30.03
C GLY A 387 8.12 -31.19 28.58
N ARG A 388 7.22 -31.48 27.61
CA ARG A 388 7.61 -31.68 26.20
C ARG A 388 7.17 -30.57 25.28
N LEU A 389 5.95 -30.07 25.44
CA LEU A 389 5.40 -28.92 24.71
C LEU A 389 5.04 -27.82 25.70
N VAL A 390 5.36 -26.57 25.37
CA VAL A 390 5.06 -25.40 26.20
C VAL A 390 4.57 -24.25 25.32
N ILE A 391 3.49 -23.59 25.75
CA ILE A 391 3.01 -22.34 25.15
C ILE A 391 3.62 -21.17 25.94
N PRO A 392 4.44 -20.31 25.32
CA PRO A 392 5.04 -19.16 26.01
C PRO A 392 3.97 -18.11 26.37
N THR A 393 3.92 -17.68 27.63
CA THR A 393 3.04 -16.59 28.11
C THR A 393 3.79 -15.27 28.34
N GLU A 394 5.12 -15.29 28.26
CA GLU A 394 6.02 -14.14 28.40
C GLU A 394 7.22 -14.31 27.45
N PRO A 395 7.96 -13.24 27.10
CA PRO A 395 9.19 -13.35 26.32
C PRO A 395 10.25 -14.19 27.04
N ARG A 396 10.88 -15.14 26.34
CA ARG A 396 11.91 -16.01 26.94
C ARG A 396 13.12 -16.15 26.03
N PRO A 397 14.35 -16.17 26.58
CA PRO A 397 15.53 -16.47 25.78
C PRO A 397 15.38 -17.81 25.05
N TRP A 398 15.67 -17.84 23.75
CA TRP A 398 15.63 -19.06 22.95
C TRP A 398 16.90 -19.88 23.20
N ARG A 399 16.80 -20.79 24.17
CA ARG A 399 17.88 -21.73 24.54
C ARG A 399 17.79 -22.99 23.67
N SER A 400 18.93 -23.49 23.21
CA SER A 400 19.07 -24.73 22.45
C SER A 400 20.42 -25.37 22.76
N ALA A 401 20.50 -26.71 22.75
CA ALA A 401 21.75 -27.46 22.92
C ALA A 401 22.65 -27.39 21.68
N GLY A 402 22.10 -26.97 20.53
CA GLY A 402 22.80 -26.75 19.27
C GLY A 402 22.26 -25.50 18.56
N PRO A 403 22.31 -25.42 17.22
CA PRO A 403 21.66 -24.34 16.49
C PRO A 403 20.18 -24.20 16.88
N ARG A 404 19.67 -22.97 16.93
CA ARG A 404 18.23 -22.75 17.11
C ARG A 404 17.50 -23.23 15.86
N ARG A 405 16.47 -24.06 16.05
CA ARG A 405 15.72 -24.70 14.96
C ARG A 405 14.24 -24.61 15.22
N ALA A 406 13.49 -24.21 14.19
CA ALA A 406 12.06 -24.12 14.23
C ALA A 406 11.39 -24.94 13.12
N GLY A 407 10.26 -25.57 13.44
CA GLY A 407 9.30 -26.05 12.47
C GLY A 407 8.24 -24.98 12.18
N ILE A 408 7.78 -24.87 10.94
CA ILE A 408 6.70 -23.96 10.53
C ILE A 408 5.63 -24.78 9.81
N SER A 409 4.40 -24.75 10.31
CA SER A 409 3.26 -25.50 9.77
C SER A 409 2.25 -24.59 9.07
N ALA A 410 1.74 -25.03 7.92
CA ALA A 410 0.58 -24.42 7.28
C ALA A 410 -0.33 -25.49 6.67
N PHE A 411 -1.62 -25.46 7.01
CA PHE A 411 -2.59 -26.47 6.62
C PHE A 411 -3.74 -25.80 5.86
N GLY A 412 -3.88 -26.12 4.58
CA GLY A 412 -4.98 -25.64 3.75
C GLY A 412 -6.26 -26.38 4.08
N MET A 413 -7.38 -25.67 4.14
CA MET A 413 -8.71 -26.25 4.38
C MET A 413 -9.13 -27.29 3.32
N GLY A 414 -8.46 -27.32 2.16
CA GLY A 414 -8.67 -28.34 1.13
C GLY A 414 -8.03 -29.69 1.46
N GLY A 415 -7.15 -29.73 2.47
CA GLY A 415 -6.44 -30.93 2.92
C GLY A 415 -4.93 -30.91 2.65
N THR A 416 -4.41 -29.96 1.88
CA THR A 416 -2.97 -29.82 1.64
C THR A 416 -2.25 -29.36 2.92
N ASN A 417 -1.22 -30.08 3.33
CA ASN A 417 -0.39 -29.71 4.48
C ASN A 417 1.03 -29.42 4.02
N ALA A 418 1.66 -28.42 4.62
CA ALA A 418 3.07 -28.11 4.40
C ALA A 418 3.78 -27.91 5.75
N HIS A 419 5.02 -28.39 5.84
CA HIS A 419 5.90 -28.14 6.97
C HIS A 419 7.31 -27.81 6.50
N VAL A 420 7.93 -26.80 7.12
CA VAL A 420 9.28 -26.31 6.80
C VAL A 420 10.13 -26.28 8.06
N VAL A 421 11.37 -26.75 7.97
CA VAL A 421 12.37 -26.71 9.04
C VAL A 421 13.40 -25.62 8.75
N VAL A 422 13.52 -24.66 9.67
CA VAL A 422 14.39 -23.49 9.58
C VAL A 422 15.42 -23.53 10.71
N GLU A 423 16.68 -23.21 10.39
CA GLU A 423 17.82 -23.25 11.30
C GLU A 423 18.54 -21.89 11.33
N GLU A 424 19.06 -21.52 12.50
CA GLU A 424 20.00 -20.41 12.69
C GLU A 424 21.25 -20.58 11.83
N TYR A 425 21.60 -19.56 11.06
CA TYR A 425 22.89 -19.52 10.39
C TYR A 425 23.98 -18.99 11.33
N ALA A 426 25.00 -19.80 11.57
CA ALA A 426 26.22 -19.40 12.28
C ALA A 426 27.40 -19.34 11.30
N PRO A 427 27.99 -18.15 11.05
CA PRO A 427 29.14 -18.02 10.16
C PRO A 427 30.29 -18.93 10.61
N SER A 428 30.99 -19.57 9.66
CA SER A 428 32.20 -20.32 9.99
C SER A 428 33.23 -19.39 10.66
N PRO A 429 33.95 -19.80 11.72
CA PRO A 429 34.99 -18.97 12.35
C PRO A 429 36.10 -18.52 11.38
N THR A 430 36.39 -19.32 10.35
CA THR A 430 37.31 -18.99 9.25
C THR A 430 36.82 -17.85 8.35
N ALA A 431 35.51 -17.57 8.33
CA ALA A 431 34.92 -16.44 7.61
C ALA A 431 35.00 -15.11 8.39
N ALA A 432 35.33 -15.16 9.69
CA ALA A 432 35.44 -13.98 10.56
C ALA A 432 36.87 -13.40 10.61
N ALA A 433 37.83 -13.98 9.88
CA ALA A 433 39.25 -13.68 10.01
C ALA A 433 39.89 -13.30 8.67
N ALA A 434 39.79 -12.01 8.33
CA ALA A 434 40.84 -11.20 7.69
C ALA A 434 40.30 -9.78 7.57
N ARG A 435 40.60 -8.91 8.53
CA ARG A 435 40.63 -7.48 8.25
C ARG A 435 41.99 -7.24 7.59
N PRO A 436 42.06 -6.78 6.33
CA PRO A 436 43.30 -6.25 5.83
C PRO A 436 43.64 -5.03 6.70
N ASP A 437 44.72 -5.11 7.49
CA ASP A 437 45.38 -3.94 8.09
C ASP A 437 46.10 -3.16 6.98
N GLU A 438 45.37 -2.77 5.92
CA GLU A 438 45.86 -1.82 4.92
C GLU A 438 45.45 -0.40 5.32
N PRO A 439 46.29 0.63 5.08
CA PRO A 439 45.95 2.00 5.41
C PRO A 439 44.64 2.43 4.72
N ALA A 440 43.81 3.20 5.43
CA ALA A 440 42.52 3.70 4.95
C ALA A 440 42.64 4.51 3.65
N GLY A 441 42.51 3.82 2.51
CA GLY A 441 42.34 4.44 1.20
C GLY A 441 40.96 5.08 1.09
N GLU A 442 40.82 6.03 0.17
CA GLU A 442 39.53 6.62 -0.18
C GLU A 442 38.54 5.54 -0.65
N HIS A 443 37.29 5.61 -0.21
CA HIS A 443 36.20 4.74 -0.64
C HIS A 443 35.20 5.51 -1.49
N LEU A 444 34.45 4.80 -2.34
CA LEU A 444 33.47 5.36 -3.26
C LEU A 444 32.06 4.82 -2.95
N LEU A 445 31.23 5.65 -2.32
CA LEU A 445 29.82 5.37 -2.11
C LEU A 445 29.02 5.81 -3.33
N VAL A 446 28.29 4.88 -3.93
CA VAL A 446 27.40 5.16 -5.07
C VAL A 446 25.96 4.91 -4.69
N LEU A 447 25.08 5.85 -5.02
CA LEU A 447 23.63 5.68 -4.84
C LEU A 447 22.91 5.99 -6.15
N SER A 448 21.73 5.42 -6.31
CA SER A 448 20.87 5.73 -7.46
C SER A 448 19.38 5.59 -7.16
N ALA A 449 18.56 6.28 -7.95
CA ALA A 449 17.11 6.13 -7.95
C ALA A 449 16.49 6.41 -9.32
N HIS A 450 15.20 6.08 -9.45
CA HIS A 450 14.41 6.27 -10.66
C HIS A 450 13.98 7.73 -10.87
N THR A 451 13.95 8.54 -9.81
CA THR A 451 13.65 9.97 -9.88
C THR A 451 14.56 10.77 -8.94
N PRO A 452 14.75 12.09 -9.15
CA PRO A 452 15.52 12.94 -8.24
C PRO A 452 14.99 12.94 -6.80
N ALA A 453 13.66 12.95 -6.63
CA ALA A 453 13.03 12.92 -5.31
C ALA A 453 13.31 11.61 -4.57
N LEU A 454 13.24 10.47 -5.26
CA LEU A 454 13.59 9.17 -4.68
C LEU A 454 15.09 9.07 -4.39
N LEU A 455 15.95 9.72 -5.18
CA LEU A 455 17.38 9.80 -4.90
C LEU A 455 17.64 10.57 -3.61
N ALA A 456 17.00 11.73 -3.43
CA ALA A 456 17.10 12.51 -2.20
C ALA A 456 16.63 11.71 -0.97
N ARG A 457 15.53 10.96 -1.07
CA ARG A 457 15.07 10.05 0.00
C ARG A 457 16.10 8.97 0.31
N ARG A 458 16.63 8.30 -0.72
CA ARG A 458 17.66 7.26 -0.55
C ARG A 458 18.94 7.81 0.09
N ILE A 459 19.36 9.02 -0.28
CA ILE A 459 20.46 9.74 0.35
C ILE A 459 20.17 9.97 1.84
N ALA A 460 18.99 10.47 2.18
CA ALA A 460 18.59 10.71 3.56
C ALA A 460 18.53 9.41 4.39
N ASP A 461 18.07 8.31 3.81
CA ASP A 461 18.00 7.02 4.50
C ASP A 461 19.39 6.44 4.80
N VAL A 462 20.32 6.52 3.84
CA VAL A 462 21.71 6.08 4.04
C VAL A 462 22.45 7.01 4.99
N GLU A 463 22.22 8.32 4.93
CA GLU A 463 22.78 9.28 5.89
C GLU A 463 22.32 8.98 7.31
N ARG A 464 21.03 8.67 7.49
CA ARG A 464 20.47 8.27 8.79
C ARG A 464 21.04 6.95 9.29
N LEU A 465 21.31 5.99 8.40
CA LEU A 465 21.99 4.74 8.75
C LEU A 465 23.38 5.02 9.33
N ILE A 466 24.18 5.80 8.62
CA ILE A 466 25.53 6.21 9.06
C ILE A 466 25.46 6.96 10.40
N GLY A 467 24.49 7.86 10.55
CA GLY A 467 24.32 8.64 11.78
C GLY A 467 23.90 7.83 13.00
N ARG A 468 23.19 6.71 12.82
CA ARG A 468 22.71 5.83 13.91
C ARG A 468 23.80 4.89 14.44
N ASP A 469 24.73 4.48 13.60
CA ASP A 469 25.80 3.54 13.97
C ASP A 469 27.15 4.02 13.42
N ARG A 470 27.95 4.62 14.31
CA ARG A 470 29.29 5.10 13.95
C ARG A 470 30.32 3.98 13.76
N SER A 471 29.95 2.72 14.02
CA SER A 471 30.81 1.55 13.79
C SER A 471 30.65 0.93 12.39
N VAL A 472 29.78 1.51 11.54
CA VAL A 472 29.62 1.08 10.14
C VAL A 472 30.95 1.16 9.41
N ASP A 473 31.38 0.02 8.87
CA ASP A 473 32.55 -0.09 8.01
C ASP A 473 32.29 0.60 6.67
N ALA A 474 33.02 1.67 6.40
CA ALA A 474 32.89 2.47 5.18
C ALA A 474 33.18 1.66 3.91
N ALA A 475 34.18 0.75 3.96
CA ALA A 475 34.52 -0.10 2.82
C ALA A 475 33.38 -1.08 2.53
N ALA A 476 32.84 -1.72 3.57
CA ALA A 476 31.72 -2.64 3.43
C ALA A 476 30.43 -1.94 2.96
N LEU A 477 30.16 -0.71 3.44
CA LEU A 477 29.05 0.12 3.01
C LEU A 477 29.13 0.44 1.50
N CYS A 478 30.28 0.96 1.06
CA CYS A 478 30.54 1.29 -0.35
C CYS A 478 30.46 0.05 -1.24
N PHE A 479 31.08 -1.07 -0.83
CA PHE A 479 30.98 -2.35 -1.51
C PHE A 479 29.52 -2.77 -1.68
N SER A 480 28.73 -2.74 -0.60
CA SER A 480 27.32 -3.16 -0.62
C SER A 480 26.48 -2.31 -1.58
N ALA A 481 26.73 -1.01 -1.62
CA ALA A 481 26.02 -0.09 -2.50
C ALA A 481 26.42 -0.25 -3.97
N ALA A 482 27.68 -0.63 -4.23
CA ALA A 482 28.22 -0.81 -5.57
C ALA A 482 27.89 -2.18 -6.18
N VAL A 483 28.03 -3.28 -5.44
CA VAL A 483 27.81 -4.63 -6.01
C VAL A 483 26.42 -5.20 -5.73
N GLY A 484 25.75 -4.66 -4.71
CA GLY A 484 24.54 -5.25 -4.15
C GLY A 484 23.25 -4.61 -4.65
N ARG A 485 23.30 -3.54 -5.45
CA ARG A 485 22.13 -2.73 -5.82
C ARG A 485 22.01 -2.56 -7.34
N SER A 486 20.78 -2.36 -7.80
CA SER A 486 20.55 -1.94 -9.20
C SER A 486 20.91 -0.46 -9.38
N HIS A 487 21.60 -0.11 -10.47
CA HIS A 487 22.06 1.24 -10.75
C HIS A 487 21.13 1.99 -11.72
N LEU A 488 20.22 2.76 -11.13
CA LEU A 488 19.14 3.48 -11.81
C LEU A 488 19.63 4.82 -12.44
N PRO A 489 18.80 5.52 -13.25
CA PRO A 489 19.26 6.67 -14.05
C PRO A 489 19.75 7.88 -13.25
N HIS A 490 19.13 8.20 -12.10
CA HIS A 490 19.58 9.33 -11.28
C HIS A 490 20.63 8.84 -10.29
N ARG A 491 21.87 9.34 -10.41
CA ARG A 491 23.04 8.79 -9.73
C ARG A 491 23.82 9.88 -8.99
N ILE A 492 24.40 9.51 -7.86
CA ILE A 492 25.32 10.33 -7.08
C ILE A 492 26.50 9.47 -6.63
N ALA A 493 27.66 10.11 -6.47
CA ALA A 493 28.86 9.48 -5.93
C ALA A 493 29.48 10.34 -4.81
N VAL A 494 29.89 9.69 -3.72
CA VAL A 494 30.58 10.33 -2.60
C VAL A 494 31.87 9.58 -2.30
N LEU A 495 32.98 10.30 -2.34
CA LEU A 495 34.30 9.84 -1.97
C LEU A 495 34.61 10.20 -0.51
N GLY A 496 35.23 9.29 0.23
CA GLY A 496 35.66 9.53 1.60
C GLY A 496 36.38 8.33 2.21
N ALA A 497 37.30 8.59 3.14
CA ALA A 497 38.05 7.55 3.86
C ALA A 497 37.25 6.97 5.04
N THR A 498 36.25 7.68 5.53
CA THR A 498 35.48 7.29 6.73
C THR A 498 33.97 7.41 6.50
N ALA A 499 33.18 6.68 7.30
CA ALA A 499 31.72 6.80 7.27
C ALA A 499 31.25 8.24 7.58
N ASP A 500 31.96 8.95 8.46
CA ASP A 500 31.66 10.36 8.79
C ASP A 500 31.87 11.29 7.59
N GLU A 501 32.94 11.10 6.80
CA GLU A 501 33.18 11.86 5.57
C GLU A 501 32.12 11.56 4.50
N LEU A 502 31.77 10.29 4.31
CA LEU A 502 30.68 9.89 3.40
C LEU A 502 29.35 10.52 3.83
N GLY A 503 29.02 10.46 5.13
CA GLY A 503 27.82 11.09 5.68
C GLY A 503 27.82 12.62 5.51
N ALA A 504 28.98 13.27 5.63
CA ALA A 504 29.10 14.71 5.37
C ALA A 504 28.81 15.05 3.90
N GLY A 505 29.26 14.23 2.96
CA GLY A 505 28.92 14.38 1.54
C GLY A 505 27.44 14.17 1.24
N LEU A 506 26.80 13.16 1.85
CA LEU A 506 25.36 12.96 1.72
C LEU A 506 24.56 14.16 2.27
N ARG A 507 24.94 14.70 3.44
CA ARG A 507 24.33 15.92 3.99
C ARG A 507 24.51 17.13 3.08
N GLN A 508 25.68 17.27 2.47
CA GLN A 508 25.93 18.36 1.52
C GLN A 508 25.06 18.21 0.26
N ALA A 509 24.90 16.99 -0.25
CA ALA A 509 24.04 16.72 -1.40
C ALA A 509 22.58 17.12 -1.12
N LEU A 510 22.05 16.82 0.07
CA LEU A 510 20.70 17.22 0.49
C LEU A 510 20.52 18.74 0.61
N ARG A 511 21.61 19.49 0.86
CA ARG A 511 21.59 20.96 0.96
C ARG A 511 21.72 21.67 -0.39
N ALA A 512 22.30 21.01 -1.39
CA ALA A 512 22.63 21.62 -2.68
C ALA A 512 21.40 21.92 -3.56
N GLY A 513 20.24 21.33 -3.27
CA GLY A 513 18.99 21.58 -3.98
C GLY A 513 18.09 20.34 -4.06
N PRO A 514 16.96 20.43 -4.78
CA PRO A 514 15.98 19.35 -4.88
C PRO A 514 16.44 18.17 -5.76
N ASP A 515 17.43 18.37 -6.63
CA ASP A 515 17.99 17.32 -7.49
C ASP A 515 19.50 17.15 -7.21
N PRO A 516 19.89 16.12 -6.43
CA PRO A 516 21.28 15.82 -6.14
C PRO A 516 21.96 14.94 -7.22
N SER A 517 21.28 14.66 -8.34
CA SER A 517 21.82 13.78 -9.39
C SER A 517 23.02 14.40 -10.12
N ALA A 518 23.78 13.57 -10.83
CA ALA A 518 24.98 13.96 -11.58
C ALA A 518 26.11 14.58 -10.74
N THR A 519 26.03 14.47 -9.40
CA THR A 519 26.98 15.12 -8.49
C THR A 519 28.03 14.14 -7.97
N VAL A 520 29.29 14.57 -7.96
CA VAL A 520 30.40 13.87 -7.30
C VAL A 520 30.89 14.72 -6.14
N LEU A 521 30.95 14.14 -4.95
CA LEU A 521 31.47 14.79 -3.75
C LEU A 521 32.73 14.06 -3.25
N ARG A 522 33.64 14.79 -2.62
CA ARG A 522 34.70 14.27 -1.74
C ARG A 522 34.52 14.88 -0.37
N GLY A 523 34.15 14.07 0.62
CA GLY A 523 33.61 14.57 1.87
C GLY A 523 32.47 15.56 1.61
N ALA A 524 32.52 16.74 2.24
CA ALA A 524 31.53 17.80 2.04
C ALA A 524 31.82 18.74 0.84
N THR A 525 32.81 18.43 0.01
CA THR A 525 33.21 19.28 -1.13
C THR A 525 32.71 18.71 -2.44
N VAL A 526 31.98 19.51 -3.22
CA VAL A 526 31.59 19.13 -4.60
C VAL A 526 32.83 19.18 -5.48
N LEU A 527 33.14 18.08 -6.17
CA LEU A 527 34.25 18.01 -7.13
C LEU A 527 33.81 18.62 -8.47
N ALA A 528 33.85 19.96 -8.54
CA ALA A 528 33.50 20.75 -9.73
C ALA A 528 34.68 21.62 -10.23
N GLY A 529 35.92 21.16 -10.07
CA GLY A 529 37.11 21.88 -10.56
C GLY A 529 37.25 21.83 -12.10
N ASP A 530 38.14 22.66 -12.65
CA ASP A 530 38.49 22.68 -14.08
C ASP A 530 39.01 21.30 -14.52
N PRO A 531 38.24 20.51 -15.28
CA PRO A 531 38.54 19.10 -15.43
C PRO A 531 39.56 18.90 -16.55
N ALA A 532 40.66 18.20 -16.25
CA ALA A 532 41.74 17.94 -17.21
C ALA A 532 41.46 16.67 -18.04
N PRO A 533 42.00 16.57 -19.27
CA PRO A 533 41.98 15.33 -20.05
C PRO A 533 42.52 14.14 -19.26
N CYS A 534 41.80 13.02 -19.32
CA CYS A 534 42.25 11.76 -18.75
C CYS A 534 43.53 11.28 -19.48
N GLY A 535 44.64 11.14 -18.75
CA GLY A 535 45.89 10.63 -19.30
C GLY A 535 45.79 9.17 -19.75
N PRO A 536 46.67 8.70 -20.67
CA PRO A 536 46.59 7.37 -21.27
C PRO A 536 46.66 6.23 -20.24
N ASP A 537 47.46 6.39 -19.18
CA ASP A 537 47.60 5.36 -18.12
C ASP A 537 46.32 5.18 -17.31
N LEU A 538 45.67 6.29 -16.95
CA LEU A 538 44.39 6.24 -16.22
C LEU A 538 43.28 5.69 -17.13
N ALA A 539 43.27 6.08 -18.40
CA ALA A 539 42.33 5.57 -19.39
C ALA A 539 42.47 4.05 -19.59
N ALA A 540 43.69 3.53 -19.66
CA ALA A 540 43.97 2.10 -19.75
C ALA A 540 43.48 1.33 -18.52
N ARG A 541 43.65 1.90 -17.33
CA ARG A 541 43.13 1.31 -16.08
C ARG A 541 41.60 1.32 -16.02
N LEU A 542 40.97 2.42 -16.43
CA LEU A 542 39.51 2.56 -16.45
C LEU A 542 38.85 1.57 -17.42
N ALA A 543 39.47 1.31 -18.57
CA ALA A 543 38.97 0.36 -19.57
C ALA A 543 38.82 -1.08 -19.02
N ALA A 544 39.44 -1.40 -17.87
CA ALA A 544 39.21 -2.67 -17.19
C ALA A 544 37.83 -2.74 -16.50
N TYR A 545 37.23 -1.61 -16.14
CA TYR A 545 36.02 -1.54 -15.30
C TYR A 545 34.79 -1.00 -16.05
N VAL A 546 34.96 -0.41 -17.23
CA VAL A 546 33.84 0.13 -18.01
C VAL A 546 33.86 -0.45 -19.43
N PRO A 547 32.71 -0.58 -20.11
CA PRO A 547 32.63 -1.11 -21.47
C PRO A 547 33.06 -0.06 -22.52
N LEU A 548 34.21 0.58 -22.33
CA LEU A 548 34.78 1.61 -23.22
C LEU A 548 36.26 1.33 -23.45
N THR A 549 36.75 1.65 -24.65
CA THR A 549 38.18 1.56 -24.99
C THR A 549 38.96 2.68 -24.30
N ALA A 550 40.25 2.44 -24.02
CA ALA A 550 41.12 3.43 -23.39
C ALA A 550 41.21 4.71 -24.23
N GLU A 551 41.25 4.60 -25.56
CA GLU A 551 41.28 5.73 -26.49
C GLU A 551 40.03 6.61 -26.34
N ARG A 552 38.87 5.98 -26.16
CA ARG A 552 37.59 6.69 -26.01
C ARG A 552 37.50 7.38 -24.64
N ILE A 553 37.99 6.72 -23.60
CA ILE A 553 38.05 7.30 -22.25
C ILE A 553 39.01 8.50 -22.23
N ALA A 554 40.19 8.40 -22.83
CA ALA A 554 41.14 9.52 -22.92
C ALA A 554 40.55 10.71 -23.72
N ALA A 555 39.81 10.42 -24.79
CA ALA A 555 39.16 11.44 -25.61
C ALA A 555 38.02 12.17 -24.87
N GLU A 556 37.11 11.41 -24.22
CA GLU A 556 35.84 11.93 -23.68
C GLU A 556 35.92 12.32 -22.20
N LEU A 557 36.67 11.60 -21.37
CA LEU A 557 36.66 11.81 -19.92
C LEU A 557 37.50 13.03 -19.54
N ARG A 558 36.91 13.88 -18.73
CA ARG A 558 37.59 14.97 -18.04
C ARG A 558 37.42 14.73 -16.54
N THR A 559 38.52 14.74 -15.78
CA THR A 559 38.50 14.46 -14.34
C THR A 559 39.23 15.56 -13.57
N PRO A 560 38.73 16.01 -12.40
CA PRO A 560 39.34 17.10 -11.64
C PRO A 560 40.72 16.78 -11.03
N ASP A 561 41.01 15.52 -10.71
CA ASP A 561 42.20 15.15 -9.94
C ASP A 561 42.98 13.91 -10.42
N GLY A 562 42.53 13.28 -11.52
CA GLY A 562 43.24 12.15 -12.13
C GLY A 562 43.23 10.85 -11.31
N THR A 563 42.44 10.75 -10.23
CA THR A 563 42.33 9.51 -9.45
C THR A 563 41.37 8.50 -10.10
N LEU A 564 41.63 7.20 -9.89
CA LEU A 564 40.79 6.13 -10.44
C LEU A 564 39.35 6.22 -9.91
N LEU A 565 39.18 6.41 -8.59
CA LEU A 565 37.85 6.44 -7.97
C LEU A 565 37.05 7.69 -8.37
N ALA A 566 37.67 8.87 -8.45
CA ALA A 566 36.96 10.06 -8.96
C ALA A 566 36.58 9.91 -10.43
N ALA A 567 37.44 9.32 -11.26
CA ALA A 567 37.11 9.03 -12.66
C ALA A 567 35.94 8.04 -12.79
N LEU A 568 35.93 6.96 -12.00
CA LEU A 568 34.80 6.01 -11.94
C LEU A 568 33.53 6.68 -11.43
N ALA A 569 33.62 7.56 -10.43
CA ALA A 569 32.50 8.34 -9.92
C ALA A 569 31.89 9.21 -11.02
N HIS A 570 32.71 9.96 -11.78
CA HIS A 570 32.24 10.80 -12.89
C HIS A 570 31.61 9.98 -14.02
N LEU A 571 32.21 8.84 -14.40
CA LEU A 571 31.64 7.93 -15.39
C LEU A 571 30.28 7.38 -14.92
N TYR A 572 30.21 6.96 -13.65
CA TYR A 572 29.00 6.43 -13.05
C TYR A 572 27.86 7.45 -13.06
N VAL A 573 28.09 8.68 -12.57
CA VAL A 573 27.05 9.71 -12.52
C VAL A 573 26.67 10.23 -13.91
N ALA A 574 27.54 10.08 -14.91
CA ALA A 574 27.23 10.30 -16.33
C ALA A 574 26.44 9.14 -16.98
N GLY A 575 26.02 8.14 -16.21
CA GLY A 575 25.17 7.05 -16.67
C GLY A 575 25.92 5.88 -17.31
N ARG A 576 27.26 5.79 -17.17
CA ARG A 576 28.03 4.63 -17.66
C ARG A 576 27.91 3.45 -16.69
N ASP A 577 27.90 2.24 -17.23
CA ASP A 577 27.95 1.02 -16.42
C ASP A 577 29.39 0.73 -15.99
N VAL A 578 29.55 0.35 -14.72
CA VAL A 578 30.83 0.05 -14.10
C VAL A 578 30.77 -1.37 -13.53
N ASP A 579 31.80 -2.17 -13.80
CA ASP A 579 31.98 -3.49 -13.22
C ASP A 579 32.54 -3.35 -11.79
N TRP A 580 31.63 -3.07 -10.85
CA TRP A 580 31.94 -2.93 -9.44
C TRP A 580 32.48 -4.23 -8.82
N ARG A 581 32.02 -5.39 -9.30
CA ARG A 581 32.53 -6.68 -8.81
C ARG A 581 34.01 -6.82 -9.10
N ARG A 582 34.43 -6.43 -10.31
CA ARG A 582 35.84 -6.42 -10.68
C ARG A 582 36.65 -5.46 -9.81
N LEU A 583 36.14 -4.25 -9.53
CA LEU A 583 36.80 -3.26 -8.66
C LEU A 583 37.07 -3.82 -7.25
N HIS A 584 36.15 -4.62 -6.71
CA HIS A 584 36.26 -5.17 -5.35
C HIS A 584 36.82 -6.60 -5.30
N THR A 585 37.36 -7.13 -6.41
CA THR A 585 37.94 -8.48 -6.46
C THR A 585 39.08 -8.61 -5.46
N GLY A 586 39.06 -9.66 -4.63
CA GLY A 586 40.10 -9.93 -3.64
C GLY A 586 40.03 -9.09 -2.36
N SER A 587 39.04 -8.19 -2.22
CA SER A 587 38.90 -7.33 -1.03
C SER A 587 38.50 -8.07 0.26
N GLY A 588 37.91 -9.27 0.14
CA GLY A 588 37.37 -10.02 1.29
C GLY A 588 36.15 -9.37 1.97
N LEU A 589 35.65 -8.24 1.44
CA LEU A 589 34.51 -7.51 1.99
C LEU A 589 33.22 -8.33 1.89
N ARG A 590 32.35 -8.18 2.89
CA ARG A 590 31.01 -8.78 2.92
C ARG A 590 29.95 -7.70 2.83
N ARG A 591 28.80 -8.04 2.25
CA ARG A 591 27.69 -7.07 2.16
C ARG A 591 27.11 -6.79 3.54
N VAL A 592 26.84 -5.52 3.80
CA VAL A 592 26.13 -5.02 4.97
C VAL A 592 24.73 -4.56 4.57
N PRO A 593 23.76 -4.56 5.50
CA PRO A 593 22.41 -4.07 5.20
C PRO A 593 22.42 -2.60 4.81
N LEU A 594 21.74 -2.27 3.70
CA LEU A 594 21.40 -0.89 3.34
C LEU A 594 19.89 -0.69 3.45
N PRO A 595 19.42 0.56 3.61
CA PRO A 595 17.99 0.85 3.54
C PRO A 595 17.39 0.33 2.23
N PRO A 596 16.15 -0.19 2.25
CA PRO A 596 15.47 -0.65 1.05
C PRO A 596 15.19 0.51 0.10
N TYR A 597 14.83 0.20 -1.14
CA TYR A 597 14.42 1.22 -2.10
C TYR A 597 13.15 1.95 -1.62
N PRO A 598 13.11 3.30 -1.61
CA PRO A 598 12.07 4.07 -0.91
C PRO A 598 10.79 4.24 -1.75
N PHE A 599 10.16 3.13 -2.17
CA PHE A 599 8.83 3.18 -2.80
C PHE A 599 7.78 3.79 -1.87
N ARG A 600 7.96 3.56 -0.57
CA ARG A 600 7.04 4.00 0.48
C ARG A 600 7.72 4.95 1.43
N ASP A 601 6.93 5.87 1.97
CA ASP A 601 7.39 6.77 3.02
C ASP A 601 7.33 6.07 4.37
N LEU A 602 8.49 5.76 4.95
CA LEU A 602 8.60 5.14 6.28
C LEU A 602 8.31 6.14 7.42
N ALA A 603 8.21 7.45 7.11
CA ALA A 603 7.84 8.49 8.06
C ALA A 603 6.32 8.61 8.24
N ASP A 604 5.51 7.98 7.38
CA ASP A 604 4.06 7.88 7.53
C ASP A 604 3.80 6.72 8.52
N PRO A 605 3.47 6.99 9.80
CA PRO A 605 3.25 5.91 10.73
C PRO A 605 2.09 5.05 10.23
N ALA A 606 2.26 3.72 10.31
CA ALA A 606 1.16 2.77 10.32
C ALA A 606 0.38 2.94 11.64
N GLN A 607 -0.20 4.12 11.83
CA GLN A 607 -1.33 4.35 12.69
C GLN A 607 -2.56 4.40 11.78
N PRO A 608 -3.71 3.87 12.20
CA PRO A 608 -4.97 4.28 11.61
C PRO A 608 -5.20 5.75 12.00
N GLY A 609 -4.51 6.67 11.32
CA GLY A 609 -4.95 8.05 11.26
C GLY A 609 -6.31 8.09 10.57
N PRO A 610 -7.17 9.07 10.89
CA PRO A 610 -8.46 9.19 10.23
C PRO A 610 -8.19 9.23 8.73
N ALA A 611 -8.67 8.20 8.03
CA ALA A 611 -8.56 8.13 6.59
C ALA A 611 -9.10 9.44 6.03
N GLY A 612 -8.36 10.04 5.09
CA GLY A 612 -8.96 11.07 4.25
C GLY A 612 -10.30 10.55 3.71
N PRO A 613 -11.31 11.41 3.54
CA PRO A 613 -12.67 11.00 3.26
C PRO A 613 -12.72 9.99 2.09
N PRO A 614 -13.43 8.87 2.24
CA PRO A 614 -13.52 7.84 1.21
C PRO A 614 -13.86 8.47 -0.14
N ARG A 615 -13.20 8.08 -1.24
CA ARG A 615 -13.45 8.69 -2.55
C ARG A 615 -14.94 8.54 -2.92
N LEU A 616 -15.58 9.65 -3.25
CA LEU A 616 -16.95 9.64 -3.75
C LEU A 616 -16.94 9.05 -5.17
N ALA A 617 -17.83 8.11 -5.47
CA ALA A 617 -18.01 7.64 -6.84
C ALA A 617 -18.56 8.80 -7.71
N ALA A 618 -18.03 8.97 -8.92
CA ALA A 618 -18.57 9.97 -9.83
C ALA A 618 -20.01 9.58 -10.21
N PRO A 619 -20.98 10.52 -10.15
CA PRO A 619 -22.33 10.24 -10.62
C PRO A 619 -22.29 9.95 -12.12
N ASP A 620 -22.98 8.90 -12.56
CA ASP A 620 -22.97 8.43 -13.94
C ASP A 620 -24.12 9.04 -14.78
N ASP A 621 -24.16 8.70 -16.07
CA ASP A 621 -25.20 9.17 -16.99
C ASP A 621 -26.61 8.71 -16.57
N ARG A 622 -26.76 7.58 -15.85
CA ARG A 622 -28.06 7.10 -15.37
C ARG A 622 -28.59 7.98 -14.24
N VAL A 623 -27.72 8.36 -13.31
CA VAL A 623 -28.03 9.34 -12.26
C VAL A 623 -28.39 10.68 -12.90
N LEU A 624 -27.63 11.12 -13.90
CA LEU A 624 -27.89 12.37 -14.62
C LEU A 624 -29.26 12.37 -15.30
N ASP A 625 -29.60 11.35 -16.08
CA ASP A 625 -30.88 11.25 -16.78
C ASP A 625 -32.09 11.30 -15.84
N ARG A 626 -31.95 10.67 -14.67
CA ARG A 626 -32.99 10.65 -13.63
C ARG A 626 -33.17 12.02 -12.98
N LEU A 627 -32.08 12.72 -12.71
CA LEU A 627 -32.10 14.05 -12.10
C LEU A 627 -32.53 15.15 -13.07
N LEU A 628 -32.18 15.05 -14.36
CA LEU A 628 -32.63 15.98 -15.39
C LEU A 628 -34.16 16.03 -15.51
N GLY A 629 -34.82 14.87 -15.45
CA GLY A 629 -36.28 14.81 -15.43
C GLY A 629 -36.92 15.42 -14.18
N ALA A 630 -36.13 15.61 -13.12
CA ALA A 630 -36.55 16.13 -11.83
C ALA A 630 -36.09 17.58 -11.58
N HIS A 631 -35.49 18.27 -12.55
CA HIS A 631 -34.99 19.62 -12.37
C HIS A 631 -35.30 20.49 -13.59
N ARG A 632 -36.20 21.47 -13.43
CA ARG A 632 -36.55 22.43 -14.48
C ARG A 632 -36.35 23.86 -14.02
N VAL A 633 -35.82 24.69 -14.92
CA VAL A 633 -35.64 26.13 -14.71
C VAL A 633 -36.19 26.86 -15.92
N PHE A 634 -37.12 27.79 -15.70
CA PHE A 634 -37.89 28.47 -16.74
C PHE A 634 -38.60 27.50 -17.70
N GLY A 635 -39.10 26.38 -17.17
CA GLY A 635 -39.84 25.34 -17.92
C GLY A 635 -38.96 24.31 -18.65
N GLU A 636 -37.65 24.52 -18.72
CA GLU A 636 -36.72 23.64 -19.42
C GLU A 636 -36.01 22.67 -18.48
N GLU A 637 -35.87 21.39 -18.87
CA GLU A 637 -34.98 20.44 -18.17
C GLU A 637 -33.57 21.02 -18.11
N THR A 638 -33.00 21.12 -16.92
CA THR A 638 -31.77 21.87 -16.65
C THR A 638 -30.84 21.01 -15.81
N LEU A 639 -29.56 20.93 -16.19
CA LEU A 639 -28.54 20.24 -15.40
C LEU A 639 -28.43 20.84 -13.98
N PRO A 640 -28.61 20.06 -12.90
CA PRO A 640 -28.42 20.56 -11.55
C PRO A 640 -26.97 20.98 -11.31
N ALA A 641 -26.75 22.18 -10.77
CA ALA A 641 -25.41 22.67 -10.41
C ALA A 641 -24.70 21.72 -9.43
N ALA A 642 -25.46 21.13 -8.51
CA ALA A 642 -25.00 20.11 -7.56
C ALA A 642 -24.39 18.87 -8.24
N PHE A 643 -24.81 18.53 -9.46
CA PHE A 643 -24.23 17.41 -10.22
C PHE A 643 -22.76 17.67 -10.57
N LEU A 644 -22.43 18.92 -10.94
CA LEU A 644 -21.05 19.32 -11.24
C LEU A 644 -20.19 19.33 -9.97
N VAL A 645 -20.77 19.73 -8.84
CA VAL A 645 -20.08 19.69 -7.53
C VAL A 645 -19.78 18.23 -7.13
N ALA A 646 -20.76 17.33 -7.24
CA ALA A 646 -20.57 15.91 -6.97
C ALA A 646 -19.52 15.28 -7.90
N SER A 647 -19.57 15.62 -9.19
CA SER A 647 -18.57 15.20 -10.18
C SER A 647 -17.16 15.71 -9.86
N GLY A 648 -17.06 16.93 -9.32
CA GLY A 648 -15.82 17.47 -8.78
C GLY A 648 -15.31 16.71 -7.56
N PHE A 649 -16.18 16.39 -6.61
CA PHE A 649 -15.82 15.68 -5.38
C PHE A 649 -15.38 14.23 -5.61
N ALA A 650 -15.78 13.63 -6.73
CA ALA A 650 -15.22 12.36 -7.17
C ALA A 650 -13.75 12.43 -7.60
N ARG A 651 -13.25 13.64 -7.88
CA ARG A 651 -11.86 13.90 -8.31
C ARG A 651 -10.97 14.40 -7.17
N ALA A 652 -11.51 15.25 -6.28
CA ALA A 652 -10.76 15.82 -5.15
C ALA A 652 -11.67 16.13 -3.96
N ALA A 653 -11.14 16.05 -2.73
CA ALA A 653 -11.89 16.43 -1.52
C ALA A 653 -12.06 17.94 -1.36
N VAL A 654 -11.22 18.75 -2.01
CA VAL A 654 -11.28 20.22 -1.99
C VAL A 654 -11.39 20.73 -3.42
N LEU A 655 -12.39 21.57 -3.65
CA LEU A 655 -12.66 22.24 -4.91
C LEU A 655 -12.62 23.75 -4.72
N HIS A 656 -12.05 24.46 -5.68
CA HIS A 656 -11.95 25.91 -5.68
C HIS A 656 -12.52 26.50 -6.96
N ARG A 657 -13.02 27.73 -6.87
CA ARG A 657 -13.44 28.54 -8.02
C ARG A 657 -14.44 27.79 -8.92
N LEU A 658 -15.47 27.20 -8.32
CA LEU A 658 -16.52 26.55 -9.10
C LEU A 658 -17.39 27.65 -9.71
N ALA A 659 -17.52 27.66 -11.03
CA ALA A 659 -18.35 28.61 -11.76
C ALA A 659 -19.34 27.86 -12.66
N PHE A 660 -20.62 28.24 -12.59
CA PHE A 660 -21.69 27.70 -13.42
C PHE A 660 -21.96 28.68 -14.58
N THR A 661 -21.33 28.41 -15.73
CA THR A 661 -21.24 29.36 -16.85
C THR A 661 -22.44 29.31 -17.79
N ALA A 662 -23.24 28.24 -17.74
CA ALA A 662 -24.48 28.09 -18.50
C ALA A 662 -25.41 27.10 -17.80
N ARG A 663 -26.72 27.19 -18.06
CA ARG A 663 -27.73 26.33 -17.42
C ARG A 663 -27.63 24.86 -17.85
N GLY A 664 -27.14 24.57 -19.05
CA GLY A 664 -27.11 23.20 -19.58
C GLY A 664 -28.52 22.64 -19.78
N THR A 665 -29.28 23.27 -20.68
CA THR A 665 -30.69 22.93 -20.92
C THR A 665 -30.86 21.78 -21.92
N GLY A 666 -31.94 21.03 -21.78
CA GLY A 666 -32.26 19.88 -22.63
C GLY A 666 -31.51 18.60 -22.26
N ARG A 667 -31.57 17.59 -23.14
CA ARG A 667 -30.94 16.28 -22.94
C ARG A 667 -29.73 16.12 -23.84
N HIS A 668 -28.55 16.20 -23.25
CA HIS A 668 -27.28 16.08 -23.94
C HIS A 668 -26.30 15.25 -23.10
N ARG A 669 -25.21 14.81 -23.71
CA ARG A 669 -24.11 14.20 -22.97
C ARG A 669 -23.35 15.26 -22.21
N LEU A 670 -23.05 14.99 -20.93
CA LEU A 670 -22.08 15.73 -20.15
C LEU A 670 -20.68 15.16 -20.40
N THR A 671 -19.72 16.03 -20.69
CA THR A 671 -18.31 15.68 -20.86
C THR A 671 -17.47 16.55 -19.94
N SER A 672 -16.33 16.02 -19.48
CA SER A 672 -15.35 16.79 -18.71
C SER A 672 -14.01 16.79 -19.41
N ASP A 673 -13.38 17.96 -19.49
CA ASP A 673 -12.06 18.15 -20.08
C ASP A 673 -11.10 18.74 -19.01
N PRO A 674 -10.19 17.91 -18.46
CA PRO A 674 -9.21 18.37 -17.48
C PRO A 674 -7.99 19.00 -18.16
N SER A 675 -7.64 20.23 -17.75
CA SER A 675 -6.45 20.96 -18.18
C SER A 675 -5.71 21.52 -16.95
N GLY A 676 -4.59 20.87 -16.59
CA GLY A 676 -3.90 21.11 -15.32
C GLY A 676 -4.83 20.82 -14.14
N ASP A 677 -4.89 21.76 -13.19
CA ASP A 677 -5.79 21.65 -12.02
C ASP A 677 -7.23 22.08 -12.34
N THR A 678 -7.52 22.56 -13.55
CA THR A 678 -8.86 23.03 -13.91
C THR A 678 -9.63 21.98 -14.71
N THR A 679 -10.87 21.71 -14.34
CA THR A 679 -11.79 20.84 -15.10
C THR A 679 -12.91 21.69 -15.69
N THR A 680 -13.10 21.59 -17.01
CA THR A 680 -14.23 22.20 -17.71
C THR A 680 -15.29 21.15 -17.99
N PHE A 681 -16.53 21.42 -17.57
CA PHE A 681 -17.68 20.60 -17.91
C PHE A 681 -18.39 21.20 -19.11
N SER A 682 -18.63 20.36 -20.12
CA SER A 682 -19.36 20.73 -21.32
C SER A 682 -20.58 19.84 -21.49
N TYR A 683 -21.73 20.45 -21.75
CA TYR A 683 -23.01 19.77 -21.96
C TYR A 683 -23.47 20.02 -23.40
N GLY A 684 -23.61 18.96 -24.19
CA GLY A 684 -23.86 19.09 -25.64
C GLY A 684 -22.76 19.85 -26.39
N GLY A 685 -21.51 19.75 -25.91
CA GLY A 685 -20.35 20.45 -26.47
C GLY A 685 -20.20 21.92 -26.05
N ARG A 686 -21.09 22.46 -25.20
CA ARG A 686 -21.02 23.83 -24.68
C ARG A 686 -20.54 23.84 -23.23
N PRO A 687 -19.56 24.68 -22.83
CA PRO A 687 -19.13 24.79 -21.44
C PRO A 687 -20.26 25.26 -20.52
N VAL A 688 -20.57 24.44 -19.52
CA VAL A 688 -21.60 24.71 -18.48
C VAL A 688 -21.00 24.98 -17.11
N GLY A 689 -19.74 24.63 -16.88
CA GLY A 689 -19.05 25.08 -15.69
C GLY A 689 -17.57 24.73 -15.66
N HIS A 690 -16.87 25.36 -14.73
CA HIS A 690 -15.45 25.12 -14.48
C HIS A 690 -15.23 24.94 -12.98
N LEU A 691 -14.25 24.13 -12.61
CA LEU A 691 -13.74 24.05 -11.25
C LEU A 691 -12.22 23.88 -11.27
N THR A 692 -11.56 24.27 -10.18
CA THR A 692 -10.17 23.92 -9.92
C THR A 692 -10.10 22.88 -8.81
N VAL A 693 -9.40 21.78 -9.01
CA VAL A 693 -9.11 20.82 -7.93
C VAL A 693 -7.97 21.37 -7.08
N GLY A 694 -8.13 21.38 -5.76
CA GLY A 694 -7.03 21.72 -4.86
C GLY A 694 -6.06 20.55 -4.69
N ALA A 695 -4.78 20.83 -4.43
CA ALA A 695 -3.90 19.84 -3.82
C ALA A 695 -4.56 19.37 -2.51
N ALA A 696 -4.48 18.07 -2.22
CA ALA A 696 -5.06 17.49 -1.02
C ALA A 696 -4.33 17.99 0.24
N ASP A 697 -4.59 19.22 0.66
CA ASP A 697 -4.19 19.72 1.96
C ASP A 697 -5.19 19.16 2.97
N LEU A 698 -4.99 17.89 3.33
CA LEU A 698 -5.79 17.13 4.31
C LEU A 698 -5.57 17.65 5.75
N SER A 699 -4.98 18.83 5.91
CA SER A 699 -4.64 19.45 7.19
C SER A 699 -5.77 20.30 7.79
N ASP A 700 -6.85 20.59 7.05
CA ASP A 700 -8.05 21.26 7.57
C ASP A 700 -8.97 20.20 8.23
N PRO A 701 -8.93 20.02 9.56
CA PRO A 701 -9.84 19.09 10.24
C PRO A 701 -11.29 19.51 9.99
N ALA A 702 -12.20 18.53 9.97
CA ALA A 702 -13.63 18.84 10.01
C ALA A 702 -13.91 19.69 11.26
N PRO A 703 -14.75 20.73 11.17
CA PRO A 703 -15.14 21.50 12.35
C PRO A 703 -15.83 20.61 13.38
N GLU A 704 -15.73 21.00 14.66
CA GLU A 704 -16.37 20.28 15.76
C GLU A 704 -17.88 20.11 15.52
N PRO A 705 -18.46 18.97 15.93
CA PRO A 705 -19.88 18.69 15.73
C PRO A 705 -20.77 19.78 16.37
N VAL A 706 -21.78 20.22 15.64
CA VAL A 706 -22.70 21.28 16.10
C VAL A 706 -23.87 20.65 16.85
N ALA A 707 -24.18 21.17 18.04
CA ALA A 707 -25.36 20.76 18.80
C ALA A 707 -26.65 21.19 18.07
N LEU A 708 -27.24 20.28 17.30
CA LEU A 708 -28.36 20.56 16.40
C LEU A 708 -29.60 21.12 17.12
N ASP A 709 -29.92 20.65 18.32
CA ASP A 709 -31.05 21.16 19.10
C ASP A 709 -30.83 22.60 19.57
N ALA A 710 -29.62 22.92 20.01
CA ALA A 710 -29.26 24.29 20.40
C ALA A 710 -29.27 25.22 19.18
N LEU A 711 -28.77 24.74 18.04
CA LEU A 711 -28.79 25.49 16.78
C LEU A 711 -30.24 25.75 16.32
N ARG A 712 -31.11 24.74 16.39
CA ARG A 712 -32.54 24.85 16.06
C ARG A 712 -33.27 25.83 16.97
N ALA A 713 -33.00 25.79 18.27
CA ALA A 713 -33.60 26.72 19.25
C ALA A 713 -33.23 28.19 19.00
N GLY A 714 -32.11 28.45 18.32
CA GLY A 714 -31.69 29.79 17.91
C GLY A 714 -32.49 30.41 16.75
N TYR A 715 -33.38 29.64 16.12
CA TYR A 715 -34.18 30.09 14.98
C TYR A 715 -35.67 30.16 15.32
N PRO A 716 -36.25 31.38 15.47
CA PRO A 716 -37.59 31.56 16.00
C PRO A 716 -38.72 31.31 15.00
N ARG A 717 -38.40 31.10 13.71
CA ARG A 717 -39.39 30.92 12.64
C ARG A 717 -39.24 29.55 11.99
N THR A 718 -40.35 29.00 11.55
CA THR A 718 -40.40 27.73 10.80
C THR A 718 -41.07 27.92 9.45
N LEU A 719 -40.68 27.14 8.45
CA LEU A 719 -41.32 27.12 7.13
C LEU A 719 -41.73 25.68 6.77
N ASP A 720 -42.95 25.53 6.27
CA ASP A 720 -43.40 24.27 5.67
C ASP A 720 -42.71 24.05 4.32
N PRO A 721 -42.03 22.90 4.11
CA PRO A 721 -41.41 22.57 2.82
C PRO A 721 -42.35 22.65 1.62
N ALA A 722 -43.64 22.35 1.79
CA ALA A 722 -44.60 22.47 0.72
C ALA A 722 -44.69 23.92 0.20
N GLY A 723 -44.64 24.90 1.11
CA GLY A 723 -44.59 26.33 0.78
C GLY A 723 -43.30 26.73 0.08
N LEU A 724 -42.16 26.15 0.46
CA LEU A 724 -40.87 26.40 -0.20
C LEU A 724 -40.88 25.92 -1.66
N TYR A 725 -41.35 24.70 -1.92
CA TYR A 725 -41.44 24.18 -3.29
C TYR A 725 -42.50 24.89 -4.13
N ALA A 726 -43.61 25.33 -3.54
CA ALA A 726 -44.59 26.18 -4.22
C ALA A 726 -43.99 27.54 -4.61
N TRP A 727 -43.16 28.12 -3.74
CA TRP A 727 -42.44 29.36 -4.04
C TRP A 727 -41.42 29.18 -5.17
N PHE A 728 -40.67 28.07 -5.18
CA PHE A 728 -39.77 27.74 -6.30
C PHE A 728 -40.53 27.66 -7.62
N ALA A 729 -41.68 26.97 -7.66
CA ALA A 729 -42.52 26.88 -8.85
C ALA A 729 -43.01 28.27 -9.32
N ALA A 730 -43.41 29.15 -8.38
CA ALA A 730 -43.77 30.53 -8.67
C ALA A 730 -42.60 31.37 -9.20
N LYS A 731 -41.36 30.96 -8.93
CA LYS A 731 -40.11 31.51 -9.48
C LYS A 731 -39.63 30.74 -10.71
N HIS A 732 -40.48 29.90 -11.30
CA HIS A 732 -40.18 29.08 -12.47
C HIS A 732 -39.00 28.11 -12.25
N VAL A 733 -38.86 27.56 -11.05
CA VAL A 733 -37.94 26.46 -10.75
C VAL A 733 -38.75 25.29 -10.22
N ASP A 734 -38.77 24.17 -10.94
CA ASP A 734 -39.53 22.99 -10.56
C ASP A 734 -38.60 21.84 -10.19
N PHE A 735 -38.85 21.26 -9.01
CA PHE A 735 -38.14 20.08 -8.51
C PHE A 735 -39.07 18.86 -8.51
N GLY A 736 -38.61 17.75 -9.06
CA GLY A 736 -39.25 16.43 -9.00
C GLY A 736 -38.86 15.66 -7.74
N ALA A 737 -39.51 14.52 -7.50
CA ALA A 737 -39.36 13.74 -6.27
C ALA A 737 -37.89 13.49 -5.83
N PRO A 738 -36.93 13.15 -6.72
CA PRO A 738 -35.52 12.95 -6.33
C PRO A 738 -34.82 14.18 -5.72
N LEU A 739 -35.29 15.40 -6.00
CA LEU A 739 -34.71 16.65 -5.51
C LEU A 739 -35.60 17.40 -4.51
N ARG A 740 -36.80 16.87 -4.21
CA ARG A 740 -37.70 17.41 -3.19
C ARG A 740 -37.38 16.85 -1.81
N VAL A 741 -36.15 17.09 -1.36
CA VAL A 741 -35.57 16.46 -0.16
C VAL A 741 -35.49 17.41 1.05
N VAL A 742 -35.81 18.69 0.88
CA VAL A 742 -35.86 19.64 2.00
C VAL A 742 -37.08 19.32 2.85
N GLY A 743 -36.83 18.90 4.09
CA GLY A 743 -37.81 18.68 5.14
C GLY A 743 -37.92 19.88 6.07
N HIS A 744 -38.23 19.66 7.34
CA HIS A 744 -38.50 20.71 8.32
C HIS A 744 -37.45 21.84 8.32
N VAL A 745 -37.91 23.09 8.23
CA VAL A 745 -37.05 24.29 8.13
C VAL A 745 -37.24 25.17 9.35
N ALA A 746 -36.15 25.53 10.03
CA ALA A 746 -36.09 26.58 11.04
C ALA A 746 -35.15 27.70 10.58
N TYR A 747 -35.55 28.96 10.71
CA TYR A 747 -34.76 30.09 10.19
C TYR A 747 -34.85 31.39 11.01
N GLY A 748 -33.82 32.22 10.86
CA GLY A 748 -33.69 33.56 11.43
C GLY A 748 -33.57 34.62 10.34
N THR A 749 -32.95 35.76 10.64
CA THR A 749 -32.69 36.81 9.64
C THR A 749 -31.49 36.51 8.76
N THR A 750 -30.47 35.82 9.29
CA THR A 750 -29.19 35.58 8.61
C THR A 750 -28.81 34.11 8.51
N GLY A 751 -29.68 33.18 8.91
CA GLY A 751 -29.37 31.76 8.83
C GLY A 751 -30.59 30.85 8.84
N VAL A 752 -30.38 29.62 8.37
CA VAL A 752 -31.39 28.59 8.18
C VAL A 752 -30.80 27.24 8.58
N LEU A 753 -31.57 26.44 9.31
CA LEU A 753 -31.31 25.02 9.53
C LEU A 753 -32.45 24.23 8.87
N THR A 754 -32.12 23.39 7.89
CA THR A 754 -33.06 22.50 7.24
C THR A 754 -32.76 21.06 7.62
N GLN A 755 -33.80 20.26 7.82
CA GLN A 755 -33.69 18.80 7.82
C GLN A 755 -33.76 18.32 6.37
N VAL A 756 -33.01 17.28 6.03
CA VAL A 756 -32.98 16.68 4.69
C VAL A 756 -33.43 15.23 4.78
N ASP A 757 -34.38 14.85 3.92
CA ASP A 757 -34.89 13.49 3.80
C ASP A 757 -34.49 12.88 2.44
N LEU A 758 -33.52 11.97 2.48
CA LEU A 758 -32.93 11.34 1.29
C LEU A 758 -33.48 9.92 1.15
N ALA A 759 -34.65 9.77 0.52
CA ALA A 759 -35.35 8.49 0.39
C ALA A 759 -34.95 7.64 -0.83
N ASP A 760 -34.12 8.16 -1.75
CA ASP A 760 -33.75 7.42 -2.97
C ASP A 760 -32.81 6.24 -2.65
N ALA A 761 -33.01 5.11 -3.32
CA ALA A 761 -32.16 3.92 -3.14
C ALA A 761 -30.76 4.09 -3.74
N ASP A 762 -30.60 4.94 -4.75
CA ASP A 762 -29.33 5.19 -5.43
C ASP A 762 -28.44 6.18 -4.65
N PRO A 763 -27.22 5.79 -4.21
CA PRO A 763 -26.30 6.67 -3.49
C PRO A 763 -25.85 7.90 -4.27
N GLY A 764 -25.69 7.79 -5.60
CA GLY A 764 -25.30 8.89 -6.47
C GLY A 764 -26.41 9.95 -6.56
N VAL A 765 -27.67 9.50 -6.66
CA VAL A 765 -28.83 10.39 -6.58
C VAL A 765 -28.90 11.08 -5.22
N ARG A 766 -28.73 10.35 -4.12
CA ARG A 766 -28.73 10.93 -2.75
C ARG A 766 -27.63 11.96 -2.54
N ALA A 767 -26.42 11.70 -3.04
CA ALA A 767 -25.31 12.64 -2.90
C ALA A 767 -25.56 13.96 -3.65
N VAL A 768 -26.07 13.88 -4.89
CA VAL A 768 -26.42 15.09 -5.66
C VAL A 768 -27.60 15.81 -5.02
N ALA A 769 -28.63 15.08 -4.56
CA ALA A 769 -29.79 15.68 -3.90
C ALA A 769 -29.42 16.38 -2.58
N ALA A 770 -28.48 15.85 -1.80
CA ALA A 770 -27.99 16.49 -0.58
C ALA A 770 -27.26 17.82 -0.87
N LEU A 771 -26.40 17.84 -1.88
CA LEU A 771 -25.72 19.05 -2.33
C LEU A 771 -26.71 20.07 -2.90
N ASP A 772 -27.72 19.61 -3.63
CA ASP A 772 -28.77 20.47 -4.19
C ASP A 772 -29.66 21.05 -3.08
N ALA A 773 -29.98 20.28 -2.03
CA ALA A 773 -30.68 20.76 -0.84
C ALA A 773 -29.95 21.93 -0.17
N ALA A 774 -28.60 21.88 -0.15
CA ALA A 774 -27.80 22.97 0.36
C ALA A 774 -27.91 24.24 -0.49
N LEU A 775 -28.01 24.09 -1.81
CA LEU A 775 -28.26 25.20 -2.73
C LEU A 775 -29.70 25.75 -2.63
N GLN A 776 -30.69 24.86 -2.47
CA GLN A 776 -32.10 25.23 -2.30
C GLN A 776 -32.33 26.03 -1.01
N THR A 777 -31.57 25.76 0.06
CA THR A 777 -31.79 26.34 1.39
C THR A 777 -31.73 27.88 1.41
N MET A 778 -30.99 28.53 0.50
CA MET A 778 -30.95 30.00 0.38
C MET A 778 -32.33 30.60 0.10
N ALA A 779 -33.20 29.89 -0.63
CA ALA A 779 -34.53 30.38 -0.99
C ALA A 779 -35.39 30.73 0.24
N VAL A 780 -35.15 30.10 1.39
CA VAL A 780 -35.84 30.43 2.65
C VAL A 780 -35.55 31.88 3.08
N LEU A 781 -34.29 32.32 2.99
CA LEU A 781 -33.91 33.70 3.34
C LEU A 781 -34.33 34.70 2.27
N THR A 782 -34.39 34.27 1.00
CA THR A 782 -34.90 35.11 -0.10
C THR A 782 -36.40 35.32 0.00
N LEU A 783 -37.18 34.26 0.29
CA LEU A 783 -38.62 34.35 0.53
C LEU A 783 -38.95 35.25 1.72
N ALA A 784 -38.13 35.19 2.77
CA ALA A 784 -38.35 35.94 4.01
C ALA A 784 -37.88 37.41 3.98
N ASP A 785 -37.25 37.85 2.89
CA ASP A 785 -36.72 39.21 2.75
C ASP A 785 -37.55 40.05 1.78
N PRO A 786 -38.32 41.04 2.27
CA PRO A 786 -39.10 41.93 1.42
C PRO A 786 -38.27 42.77 0.43
N ALA A 787 -36.97 42.96 0.69
CA ALA A 787 -36.06 43.69 -0.19
C ALA A 787 -35.44 42.80 -1.28
N ALA A 788 -35.67 41.48 -1.25
CA ALA A 788 -35.18 40.59 -2.29
C ALA A 788 -35.87 40.85 -3.64
N SER A 789 -35.08 40.84 -4.72
CA SER A 789 -35.60 40.91 -6.09
C SER A 789 -36.74 39.93 -6.35
N THR A 790 -37.73 40.36 -7.15
CA THR A 790 -38.83 39.51 -7.62
C THR A 790 -38.39 38.49 -8.67
N LEU A 791 -37.17 38.60 -9.20
CA LEU A 791 -36.57 37.65 -10.14
C LEU A 791 -36.21 36.30 -9.48
N THR A 792 -35.79 35.34 -10.31
CA THR A 792 -35.40 33.98 -9.87
C THR A 792 -33.93 33.97 -9.47
N TYR A 793 -33.61 33.57 -8.24
CA TYR A 793 -32.21 33.43 -7.81
C TYR A 793 -31.65 32.07 -8.22
N LEU A 794 -30.55 32.05 -8.96
CA LEU A 794 -29.83 30.84 -9.34
C LEU A 794 -28.38 30.88 -8.80
N PRO A 795 -27.83 29.73 -8.35
CA PRO A 795 -26.42 29.66 -7.98
C PRO A 795 -25.54 29.84 -9.22
N VAL A 796 -24.56 30.74 -9.16
CA VAL A 796 -23.65 31.05 -10.27
C VAL A 796 -22.20 30.69 -9.98
N SER A 797 -21.81 30.59 -8.70
CA SER A 797 -20.48 30.14 -8.31
C SER A 797 -20.42 29.64 -6.86
N ILE A 798 -19.39 28.85 -6.56
CA ILE A 798 -18.97 28.45 -5.21
C ILE A 798 -17.46 28.74 -5.11
N GLY A 799 -17.06 29.59 -4.17
CA GLY A 799 -15.65 29.97 -4.00
C GLY A 799 -14.78 28.79 -3.57
N ARG A 800 -15.25 28.03 -2.56
CA ARG A 800 -14.57 26.82 -2.05
C ARG A 800 -15.60 25.77 -1.65
N ALA A 801 -15.34 24.51 -1.98
CA ALA A 801 -16.12 23.38 -1.49
C ALA A 801 -15.17 22.35 -0.86
N VAL A 802 -15.48 21.90 0.36
CA VAL A 802 -14.67 20.94 1.12
C VAL A 802 -15.53 19.76 1.50
N ARG A 803 -15.00 18.55 1.33
CA ARG A 803 -15.67 17.31 1.70
C ARG A 803 -14.83 16.59 2.76
N TRP A 804 -15.44 16.31 3.91
CA TRP A 804 -14.89 15.47 4.99
C TRP A 804 -15.62 14.14 5.14
N GLY A 805 -16.82 14.00 4.57
CA GLY A 805 -17.63 12.78 4.59
C GLY A 805 -18.42 12.56 3.30
N ASP A 806 -19.27 11.54 3.27
CA ASP A 806 -20.17 11.28 2.13
C ASP A 806 -21.39 12.24 2.18
N PRO A 807 -21.63 13.07 1.15
CA PRO A 807 -22.82 13.93 1.10
C PRO A 807 -24.14 13.16 1.25
N ALA A 808 -24.21 11.88 0.84
CA ALA A 808 -25.42 11.05 0.99
C ALA A 808 -25.79 10.76 2.46
N GLY A 809 -24.85 10.96 3.40
CA GLY A 809 -25.09 10.87 4.85
C GLY A 809 -25.80 12.10 5.44
N THR A 810 -26.03 13.15 4.67
CA THR A 810 -26.61 14.41 5.15
C THR A 810 -28.00 14.19 5.74
N ARG A 811 -28.22 14.76 6.93
CA ARG A 811 -29.52 14.84 7.60
C ARG A 811 -29.95 16.27 7.88
N HIS A 812 -29.00 17.20 7.92
CA HIS A 812 -29.28 18.62 8.10
C HIS A 812 -28.41 19.49 7.19
N VAL A 813 -28.91 20.64 6.76
CA VAL A 813 -28.10 21.72 6.17
C VAL A 813 -28.21 22.94 7.05
N HIS A 814 -27.05 23.48 7.45
CA HIS A 814 -26.95 24.79 8.08
C HIS A 814 -26.42 25.82 7.09
N LEU A 815 -27.24 26.81 6.73
CA LEU A 815 -26.87 27.89 5.82
C LEU A 815 -26.79 29.22 6.57
N ARG A 816 -25.75 30.02 6.29
CA ARG A 816 -25.57 31.38 6.81
C ARG A 816 -25.39 32.38 5.68
N LEU A 817 -26.19 33.45 5.69
CA LEU A 817 -26.06 34.56 4.77
C LEU A 817 -24.85 35.42 5.16
N ALA A 818 -23.93 35.61 4.21
CA ALA A 818 -22.76 36.44 4.38
C ALA A 818 -23.03 37.90 3.98
N GLY A 819 -23.87 38.13 2.97
CA GLY A 819 -24.23 39.48 2.52
C GLY A 819 -24.97 39.50 1.19
N GLN A 820 -25.21 40.71 0.69
CA GLN A 820 -25.78 40.99 -0.62
C GLN A 820 -24.92 42.02 -1.35
N ASP A 821 -24.55 41.71 -2.59
CA ASP A 821 -23.77 42.57 -3.48
C ASP A 821 -24.68 43.69 -4.05
N ALA A 822 -24.06 44.75 -4.57
CA ALA A 822 -24.78 45.92 -5.11
C ALA A 822 -25.67 45.59 -6.33
N ASP A 823 -25.37 44.51 -7.05
CA ASP A 823 -26.16 44.02 -8.18
C ASP A 823 -27.36 43.14 -7.75
N GLY A 824 -27.57 42.98 -6.44
CA GLY A 824 -28.60 42.14 -5.86
C GLY A 824 -28.20 40.68 -5.67
N SER A 825 -26.98 40.26 -6.05
CA SER A 825 -26.49 38.91 -5.80
C SER A 825 -26.33 38.64 -4.30
N ARG A 826 -26.61 37.43 -3.85
CA ARG A 826 -26.53 37.02 -2.43
C ARG A 826 -25.41 36.03 -2.22
N ARG A 827 -24.70 36.15 -1.09
CA ARG A 827 -23.60 35.26 -0.72
C ARG A 827 -23.93 34.49 0.54
N ALA A 828 -23.63 33.19 0.56
CA ALA A 828 -23.78 32.37 1.75
C ALA A 828 -22.76 31.25 1.83
N SER A 829 -22.63 30.70 3.04
CA SER A 829 -21.93 29.45 3.30
C SER A 829 -22.94 28.42 3.79
N ALA A 830 -22.89 27.20 3.26
CA ALA A 830 -23.76 26.10 3.62
C ALA A 830 -22.94 24.90 4.08
N THR A 831 -23.26 24.37 5.27
CA THR A 831 -22.63 23.17 5.83
C THR A 831 -23.64 22.03 5.85
N LEU A 832 -23.29 20.90 5.25
CA LEU A 832 -24.07 19.68 5.28
C LEU A 832 -23.63 18.86 6.49
N LEU A 833 -24.58 18.48 7.34
CA LEU A 833 -24.36 17.83 8.63
C LEU A 833 -25.03 16.45 8.66
N ASP A 834 -24.41 15.49 9.35
CA ASP A 834 -25.02 14.19 9.64
C ASP A 834 -26.10 14.29 10.75
N ALA A 835 -26.57 13.14 11.25
CA ALA A 835 -27.56 13.07 12.32
C ALA A 835 -27.03 13.59 13.68
N ASP A 836 -25.71 13.51 13.89
CA ASP A 836 -25.03 13.89 15.13
C ASP A 836 -24.46 15.33 15.08
N GLY A 837 -24.66 16.04 13.97
CA GLY A 837 -24.18 17.40 13.77
C GLY A 837 -22.74 17.49 13.28
N ARG A 838 -22.11 16.39 12.83
CA ARG A 838 -20.77 16.42 12.23
C ARG A 838 -20.82 16.97 10.81
N ALA A 839 -19.83 17.78 10.44
CA ALA A 839 -19.72 18.34 9.11
C ALA A 839 -19.25 17.31 8.08
N LEU A 840 -20.06 17.09 7.05
CA LEU A 840 -19.76 16.20 5.92
C LEU A 840 -19.21 16.99 4.74
N VAL A 841 -19.82 18.15 4.44
CA VAL A 841 -19.44 19.03 3.33
C VAL A 841 -19.62 20.49 3.75
N LEU A 842 -18.69 21.35 3.35
CA LEU A 842 -18.84 22.81 3.37
C LEU A 842 -18.87 23.34 1.93
N LEU A 843 -19.89 24.13 1.61
CA LEU A 843 -19.95 24.98 0.42
C LEU A 843 -19.80 26.43 0.87
N ASP A 844 -18.65 27.03 0.61
CA ASP A 844 -18.29 28.36 1.07
C ASP A 844 -18.26 29.37 -0.09
N ASP A 845 -18.68 30.60 0.19
CA ASP A 845 -18.89 31.67 -0.79
C ASP A 845 -19.75 31.22 -1.99
N VAL A 846 -20.94 30.69 -1.69
CA VAL A 846 -21.96 30.38 -2.71
C VAL A 846 -22.65 31.67 -3.12
N VAL A 847 -22.56 32.01 -4.39
CA VAL A 847 -23.15 33.24 -4.96
C VAL A 847 -24.42 32.89 -5.72
N TYR A 848 -25.53 33.55 -5.36
CA TYR A 848 -26.83 33.45 -6.01
C TYR A 848 -27.16 34.75 -6.70
N ARG A 849 -27.46 34.73 -8.01
CA ARG A 849 -27.77 35.92 -8.79
C ARG A 849 -29.25 35.95 -9.18
N PRO A 850 -29.94 37.11 -9.12
CA PRO A 850 -31.28 37.26 -9.69
C PRO A 850 -31.24 37.22 -11.23
N VAL A 851 -32.03 36.33 -11.83
CA VAL A 851 -32.08 36.06 -13.28
C VAL A 851 -33.53 36.22 -13.78
N ALA A 852 -33.70 36.91 -14.91
CA ALA A 852 -34.99 37.05 -15.59
C ALA A 852 -35.25 35.90 -16.57
N ALA A 853 -36.53 35.54 -16.76
CA ALA A 853 -36.93 34.59 -17.78
C ALA A 853 -36.52 35.09 -19.18
N GLY A 854 -35.77 34.28 -19.94
CA GLY A 854 -35.25 34.64 -21.26
C GLY A 854 -33.91 35.40 -21.27
N ALA A 855 -33.27 35.61 -20.10
CA ALA A 855 -31.91 36.12 -20.06
C ALA A 855 -30.94 35.08 -20.71
N PRO A 856 -29.98 35.51 -21.55
CA PRO A 856 -28.96 34.61 -22.07
C PRO A 856 -28.17 33.98 -20.92
N ASP A 857 -27.62 32.78 -21.14
CA ASP A 857 -26.75 32.09 -20.17
C ASP A 857 -25.73 33.08 -19.57
N PRO A 858 -25.45 33.00 -18.25
CA PRO A 858 -24.61 33.97 -17.56
C PRO A 858 -23.24 34.12 -18.24
N GLY A 859 -23.11 35.16 -19.07
CA GLY A 859 -21.93 35.38 -19.91
C GLY A 859 -20.69 35.74 -19.09
N ARG A 860 -19.58 35.07 -19.45
CA ARG A 860 -18.15 35.42 -19.21
C ARG A 860 -17.85 36.26 -17.96
N VAL A 861 -17.44 35.59 -16.89
CA VAL A 861 -16.52 36.20 -15.93
C VAL A 861 -15.12 36.13 -16.53
N THR A 862 -14.60 37.26 -16.98
CA THR A 862 -13.21 37.43 -17.41
C THR A 862 -12.28 37.21 -16.21
N PRO A 863 -11.14 36.49 -16.33
CA PRO A 863 -10.16 36.44 -15.25
C PRO A 863 -9.64 37.86 -14.94
N PRO A 864 -9.28 38.18 -13.68
CA PRO A 864 -8.69 39.47 -13.35
C PRO A 864 -7.40 39.67 -14.17
N ALA A 865 -7.29 40.83 -14.81
CA ALA A 865 -6.15 41.19 -15.65
C ALA A 865 -4.89 41.34 -14.81
N GLY A 866 -3.80 40.68 -15.21
CA GLY A 866 -2.45 41.03 -14.76
C GLY A 866 -1.46 39.88 -14.60
N THR A 867 -0.99 39.27 -15.68
CA THR A 867 0.41 38.79 -15.84
C THR A 867 0.67 38.49 -17.33
N PRO A 868 1.84 38.81 -17.91
CA PRO A 868 2.04 38.78 -19.37
C PRO A 868 2.13 37.35 -19.91
N ALA A 869 1.58 37.13 -21.11
CA ALA A 869 1.76 35.88 -21.85
C ALA A 869 3.23 35.73 -22.30
N PRO A 870 3.84 34.54 -22.22
CA PRO A 870 5.13 34.28 -22.85
C PRO A 870 4.96 34.15 -24.36
N ASP A 871 5.92 34.72 -25.09
CA ASP A 871 5.99 34.73 -26.56
C ASP A 871 5.88 33.33 -27.15
N ARG A 872 4.99 33.17 -28.14
CA ARG A 872 4.91 31.98 -28.98
C ARG A 872 6.08 31.97 -29.95
N VAL A 873 7.04 31.07 -29.73
CA VAL A 873 8.02 30.67 -30.75
C VAL A 873 7.29 29.82 -31.82
N PRO A 874 7.40 30.13 -33.12
CA PRO A 874 6.78 29.34 -34.18
C PRO A 874 7.53 28.03 -34.41
N PRO A 875 6.85 26.92 -34.76
CA PRO A 875 7.50 25.64 -35.00
C PRO A 875 8.29 25.67 -36.31
N ALA A 876 9.52 25.19 -36.25
CA ALA A 876 10.40 24.99 -37.41
C ALA A 876 9.81 23.94 -38.36
N GLY A 877 9.85 24.26 -39.66
CA GLY A 877 9.35 23.42 -40.74
C GLY A 877 10.15 22.13 -40.90
N GLY A 878 9.43 21.02 -41.00
CA GLY A 878 9.93 19.76 -41.53
C GLY A 878 9.47 19.60 -42.98
N THR A 879 10.42 19.63 -43.91
CA THR A 879 10.24 19.33 -45.33
C THR A 879 10.02 17.83 -45.53
N ALA A 880 8.86 17.45 -46.07
CA ALA A 880 8.62 16.11 -46.59
C ALA A 880 9.10 16.05 -48.04
N ALA A 881 10.11 15.22 -48.29
CA ALA A 881 10.46 14.73 -49.62
C ALA A 881 9.49 13.59 -49.98
N GLY A 882 8.91 13.64 -51.18
CA GLY A 882 8.01 12.62 -51.69
C GLY A 882 8.74 11.37 -52.22
N ILE A 883 7.95 10.37 -52.61
CA ILE A 883 7.87 9.82 -53.97
C ILE A 883 6.84 8.67 -53.97
N ASP A 884 5.98 8.68 -54.98
CA ASP A 884 5.10 7.60 -55.43
C ASP A 884 5.87 6.29 -55.72
N SER A 885 5.38 5.15 -55.20
CA SER A 885 5.01 3.92 -55.95
C SER A 885 4.66 2.79 -54.99
#